data_AF-A0AB34P0M4-F1
#
_entry.id   AF-A0AB34P0M4-F1
#
_cell.length_a   1.000
_cell.length_b   1.000
_cell.length_c   1.000
_cell.angle_alpha   90.00
_cell.angle_beta   90.00
_cell.angle_gamma   90.00
#
_symmetry.space_group_name_H-M   'P 1'
#
loop_
_entity.id
_entity.type
_entity.pdbx_description
1 polymer ?
#
loop_
_entity_poly.entity_id
_entity_poly.type
_entity_poly.pdbx_seq_one_letter_code
_entity_poly.pdbx_strand_id
1 'polypeptide(L)'
;MDNLSEKAASVVIKYTDLDNNLAELSNSGSLTGNIGEVINYSTADEIKKLAKQGYVLVNNPFDNKGKAPVFSGDQDSYMVTFKHGRERVTADNLKYGCKLEDLQVKGTQTVHYVGAGSRTPRNEVSTITFNQILVYDQVTGKKIGSKGWEKVEQSFPVVAAPSILGYIPDQVLVGGKAVTADAPNREYTITYKVNEHISNKEQKAEVKYLDIDSNNEEIVESELLTGKPNTKINYSTIDQLKKLGEKGYEVVSNGFDANGDVQFFDTSDEYVQTFIVTLKHKQVLVNAENPLDGIDEAEYHKTSKRVVSYAGAEDETPEEVVQLVNWNRNLTVDAATKRVIADGKYTTDWKPERESYSAISVPVVSGYHTRIKEVPEEKARLANITEKIRYVKNGYVIPVDENGQKIDSLPKLRFASDKDDPTLVSLPENSLKDEKYEPEKVDLTEIDPAKDFEAKYLLKHKYVTINKDNSHFDINPGSYRRTVTAIVRYEGAGDKNPKDSIQTVQWNRSITYDEVTKEILEDGKYTTDWKPDKEYFEAVDTPVISGFTADIGVVAKHDVTQSDLFATVKYQKNGAIIPVDEGGKEIAKAKPIPFLTDLTDPTRVLATEEIPEIKGYRRTEESVLIKDPLKDIKVTYILKPNYVLVDSEHPYRTVKPHNYSIPVKETIHYVGADEKTPADRIQGARWRRSLTVNDNNGKVIEDGKYTTDWSVDKKEYSAAVTPVVDGYHADQYQVKAHGVNKEDIDVEVKYQRNGQIVPVNSKGEKIEHADCPVYITDPTDATKVLMEQPVPRLLNYMAQDSSIVVKDPSRDTKVTYYTFAEIKELSSAKNLKTEIQSIDGKTATSNVVSLPVNGKRRKAVVTFVDLSNNATQIASSGVLSGNVGDKITDLYNTSKQVEELKKKGYEVVYNGFDPKGASKYFEEDQRKVATFTVAVKKVKQLKPKEEKQAEKTSKKVKEKSKAANSDEKKKKNHKVLKYIFPWMK
;
A
#
# COMPACT_ATOMS: atom_id res chain seq x y z
N MET A 1 -3.20 -31.80 67.62
CA MET A 1 -2.85 -32.53 66.40
C MET A 1 -2.45 -31.52 65.36
N ASP A 2 -1.63 -31.93 64.39
CA ASP A 2 -0.59 -31.07 63.82
C ASP A 2 -1.07 -29.93 62.94
N ASN A 3 -0.23 -28.89 62.84
CA ASN A 3 -0.39 -27.84 61.85
C ASN A 3 -0.43 -28.45 60.44
N LEU A 4 -1.55 -28.29 59.74
CA LEU A 4 -1.58 -28.36 58.29
C LEU A 4 -0.77 -27.17 57.76
N SER A 5 0.49 -27.40 57.44
CA SER A 5 1.32 -26.38 56.81
C SER A 5 0.80 -26.08 55.40
N GLU A 6 0.60 -24.80 55.11
CA GLU A 6 0.42 -24.31 53.75
C GLU A 6 1.70 -24.63 52.97
N LYS A 7 1.65 -25.73 52.20
CA LYS A 7 2.77 -26.13 51.35
C LYS A 7 2.80 -25.22 50.13
N ALA A 8 3.56 -24.14 50.25
CA ALA A 8 4.02 -23.38 49.10
C ALA A 8 4.91 -24.26 48.21
N ALA A 9 4.78 -24.11 46.90
CA ALA A 9 5.67 -24.68 45.89
C ALA A 9 6.27 -23.55 45.03
N SER A 10 7.40 -23.84 44.39
CA SER A 10 8.06 -22.93 43.46
C SER A 10 8.20 -23.58 42.09
N VAL A 11 8.05 -22.80 41.03
CA VAL A 11 8.26 -23.25 39.64
C VAL A 11 8.99 -22.20 38.81
N VAL A 12 9.83 -22.65 37.87
CA VAL A 12 10.55 -21.78 36.94
C VAL A 12 10.19 -22.15 35.49
N ILE A 13 9.69 -21.19 34.71
CA ILE A 13 9.58 -21.32 33.26
C ILE A 13 10.93 -20.94 32.66
N LYS A 14 11.58 -21.88 31.98
CA LYS A 14 12.90 -21.72 31.34
C LYS A 14 12.74 -21.65 29.83
N TYR A 15 13.33 -20.64 29.21
CA TYR A 15 13.39 -20.49 27.76
C TYR A 15 14.78 -20.97 27.32
N THR A 16 14.82 -21.99 26.47
CA THR A 16 16.03 -22.76 26.17
C THR A 16 16.26 -22.89 24.68
N ASP A 17 17.53 -22.80 24.27
CA ASP A 17 17.94 -22.99 22.88
C ASP A 17 18.47 -24.40 22.61
N LEU A 18 17.84 -25.07 21.66
CA LEU A 18 18.20 -26.42 21.22
C LEU A 18 19.47 -26.44 20.34
N ASP A 19 19.77 -25.36 19.60
CA ASP A 19 20.96 -25.32 18.72
C ASP A 19 22.25 -25.03 19.52
N ASN A 20 22.17 -24.35 20.68
CA ASN A 20 23.29 -24.09 21.61
C ASN A 20 23.23 -24.97 22.88
N ASN A 21 23.04 -26.29 22.73
CA ASN A 21 23.16 -27.28 23.81
C ASN A 21 22.31 -26.98 25.08
N LEU A 22 21.03 -26.64 24.87
CA LEU A 22 20.06 -26.31 25.92
C LEU A 22 20.43 -25.07 26.76
N ALA A 23 21.20 -24.13 26.19
CA ALA A 23 21.51 -22.86 26.84
C ALA A 23 20.23 -22.11 27.25
N GLU A 24 20.19 -21.62 28.49
CA GLU A 24 19.07 -20.84 29.00
C GLU A 24 19.15 -19.40 28.49
N LEU A 25 18.17 -19.01 27.68
CA LEU A 25 18.04 -17.69 27.07
C LEU A 25 17.48 -16.66 28.06
N SER A 26 16.53 -17.13 28.88
CA SER A 26 15.87 -16.38 29.94
C SER A 26 15.05 -17.35 30.81
N ASN A 27 14.57 -16.86 31.95
CA ASN A 27 13.63 -17.59 32.80
C ASN A 27 12.63 -16.62 33.47
N SER A 28 11.56 -17.15 34.06
CA SER A 28 10.52 -16.39 34.78
C SER A 28 10.94 -15.84 36.15
N GLY A 29 12.12 -16.20 36.65
CA GLY A 29 12.40 -16.29 38.08
C GLY A 29 11.66 -17.45 38.74
N SER A 30 11.89 -17.67 40.04
CA SER A 30 11.02 -18.52 40.86
C SER A 30 9.67 -17.84 41.02
N LEU A 31 8.64 -18.41 40.40
CA LEU A 31 7.26 -18.13 40.75
C LEU A 31 6.91 -19.00 41.96
N THR A 32 6.21 -18.44 42.94
CA THR A 32 5.82 -19.15 44.18
C THR A 32 4.35 -18.94 44.50
N GLY A 33 3.69 -19.99 44.96
CA GLY A 33 2.28 -19.98 45.40
C GLY A 33 1.93 -21.26 46.14
N ASN A 34 0.71 -21.35 46.65
CA ASN A 34 0.23 -22.54 47.35
C ASN A 34 -0.09 -23.66 46.36
N ILE A 35 0.19 -24.93 46.71
CA ILE A 35 -0.14 -26.07 45.85
C ILE A 35 -1.64 -26.06 45.50
N GLY A 36 -1.95 -26.05 44.20
CA GLY A 36 -3.30 -25.93 43.64
C GLY A 36 -3.66 -24.53 43.12
N GLU A 37 -2.95 -23.47 43.49
CA GLU A 37 -3.17 -22.13 42.93
C GLU A 37 -2.70 -22.02 41.46
N VAL A 38 -3.37 -21.18 40.68
CA VAL A 38 -3.02 -20.93 39.27
C VAL A 38 -1.76 -20.06 39.16
N ILE A 39 -0.81 -20.50 38.36
CA ILE A 39 0.43 -19.77 38.06
C ILE A 39 0.10 -18.62 37.09
N ASN A 40 -0.09 -17.41 37.63
CA ASN A 40 -0.39 -16.21 36.86
C ASN A 40 0.84 -15.68 36.10
N TYR A 41 1.20 -16.37 35.01
CA TYR A 41 2.32 -16.04 34.12
C TYR A 41 1.93 -16.31 32.67
N SER A 42 2.56 -15.61 31.72
CA SER A 42 2.37 -15.88 30.29
C SER A 42 3.70 -15.91 29.54
N THR A 43 3.85 -16.92 28.69
CA THR A 43 5.02 -17.07 27.81
C THR A 43 5.00 -16.15 26.58
N ALA A 44 3.86 -15.52 26.28
CA ALA A 44 3.60 -14.91 24.99
C ALA A 44 4.57 -13.78 24.61
N ASP A 45 4.96 -12.91 25.55
CA ASP A 45 5.79 -11.75 25.23
C ASP A 45 7.29 -12.09 25.14
N GLU A 46 7.76 -13.05 25.93
CA GLU A 46 9.13 -13.56 25.79
C GLU A 46 9.28 -14.38 24.49
N ILE A 47 8.25 -15.16 24.10
CA ILE A 47 8.18 -15.80 22.77
C ILE A 47 8.28 -14.74 21.65
N LYS A 48 7.52 -13.63 21.73
CA LYS A 48 7.59 -12.52 20.75
C LYS A 48 8.96 -11.84 20.73
N LYS A 49 9.62 -11.70 21.87
CA LYS A 49 10.96 -11.11 22.01
C LYS A 49 12.02 -12.00 21.37
N LEU A 50 12.03 -13.29 21.69
CA LEU A 50 12.95 -14.28 21.12
C LEU A 50 12.73 -14.43 19.60
N ALA A 51 11.47 -14.41 19.13
CA ALA A 51 11.16 -14.39 17.70
C ALA A 51 11.76 -13.19 16.95
N LYS A 52 11.75 -11.99 17.57
CA LYS A 52 12.41 -10.78 17.01
C LYS A 52 13.95 -10.87 17.03
N GLN A 53 14.53 -11.72 17.87
CA GLN A 53 15.97 -12.00 17.93
C GLN A 53 16.39 -13.12 16.97
N GLY A 54 15.48 -13.65 16.16
CA GLY A 54 15.76 -14.70 15.17
C GLY A 54 15.54 -16.13 15.65
N TYR A 55 15.01 -16.35 16.86
CA TYR A 55 14.66 -17.69 17.35
C TYR A 55 13.32 -18.16 16.79
N VAL A 56 13.18 -19.47 16.56
CA VAL A 56 11.94 -20.14 16.16
C VAL A 56 11.48 -21.05 17.29
N LEU A 57 10.26 -20.82 17.81
CA LEU A 57 9.65 -21.66 18.84
C LEU A 57 9.50 -23.11 18.34
N VAL A 58 9.87 -24.08 19.16
CA VAL A 58 9.78 -25.53 18.87
C VAL A 58 8.72 -26.21 19.74
N ASN A 59 8.71 -25.96 21.05
CA ASN A 59 7.69 -26.47 21.97
C ASN A 59 7.47 -25.52 23.15
N ASN A 60 6.22 -25.41 23.62
CA ASN A 60 5.83 -24.67 24.80
C ASN A 60 4.93 -25.55 25.71
N PRO A 61 5.50 -26.28 26.68
CA PRO A 61 4.73 -27.15 27.57
C PRO A 61 4.05 -26.42 28.72
N PHE A 62 4.27 -25.10 28.90
CA PHE A 62 3.62 -24.31 29.94
C PHE A 62 2.19 -23.93 29.52
N ASP A 63 2.01 -23.51 28.27
CA ASP A 63 0.72 -23.06 27.70
C ASP A 63 -0.06 -24.24 27.07
N ASN A 64 -0.23 -25.30 27.85
CA ASN A 64 -0.77 -26.57 27.37
C ASN A 64 -2.31 -26.57 27.43
N LYS A 65 -2.91 -26.01 26.37
CA LYS A 65 -4.35 -25.69 26.19
C LYS A 65 -5.32 -26.66 26.89
N GLY A 66 -5.98 -26.20 27.96
CA GLY A 66 -7.11 -26.90 28.59
C GLY A 66 -7.17 -26.81 30.11
N LYS A 67 -6.04 -26.53 30.77
CA LYS A 67 -5.99 -26.09 32.17
C LYS A 67 -4.95 -25.00 32.31
N ALA A 68 -5.25 -23.95 33.09
CA ALA A 68 -4.21 -23.06 33.55
C ALA A 68 -3.24 -23.85 34.44
N PRO A 69 -1.91 -23.78 34.24
CA PRO A 69 -0.97 -24.55 35.04
C PRO A 69 -1.03 -24.09 36.50
N VAL A 70 -1.06 -25.04 37.41
CA VAL A 70 -1.13 -24.79 38.87
C VAL A 70 0.19 -25.15 39.55
N PHE A 71 0.46 -24.53 40.69
CA PHE A 71 1.57 -24.92 41.56
C PHE A 71 1.38 -26.35 42.05
N SER A 72 2.43 -27.16 41.98
CA SER A 72 2.45 -28.57 42.39
C SER A 72 3.74 -28.87 43.12
N GLY A 73 3.71 -29.82 44.07
CA GLY A 73 4.89 -30.27 44.81
C GLY A 73 5.89 -31.09 43.99
N ASP A 74 5.50 -31.52 42.78
CA ASP A 74 6.28 -32.44 41.93
C ASP A 74 6.81 -31.78 40.63
N GLN A 75 6.60 -30.46 40.43
CA GLN A 75 6.80 -29.77 39.14
C GLN A 75 7.65 -28.50 39.27
N ASP A 76 8.98 -28.67 39.38
CA ASP A 76 9.92 -27.58 39.63
C ASP A 76 10.15 -26.63 38.43
N SER A 77 9.90 -27.07 37.20
CA SER A 77 10.10 -26.22 36.01
C SER A 77 9.31 -26.62 34.76
N TYR A 78 9.12 -25.66 33.85
CA TYR A 78 8.61 -25.89 32.49
C TYR A 78 9.65 -25.41 31.47
N MET A 79 9.96 -26.24 30.47
CA MET A 79 11.01 -25.97 29.48
C MET A 79 10.41 -25.56 28.13
N VAL A 80 10.36 -24.26 27.86
CA VAL A 80 10.01 -23.70 26.54
C VAL A 80 11.26 -23.78 25.67
N THR A 81 11.16 -24.37 24.49
CA THR A 81 12.31 -24.69 23.62
C THR A 81 12.23 -23.96 22.29
N PHE A 82 13.38 -23.45 21.86
CA PHE A 82 13.57 -22.71 20.61
C PHE A 82 14.73 -23.33 19.82
N LYS A 83 14.83 -22.95 18.56
CA LYS A 83 15.99 -23.19 17.69
C LYS A 83 16.34 -21.91 16.96
N HIS A 84 17.50 -21.82 16.35
CA HIS A 84 17.86 -20.68 15.52
C HIS A 84 17.08 -20.68 14.20
N GLY A 85 16.58 -19.49 13.84
CA GLY A 85 16.13 -19.19 12.48
C GLY A 85 17.30 -19.22 11.50
N ARG A 86 17.03 -19.58 10.25
CA ARG A 86 18.06 -19.76 9.22
C ARG A 86 17.66 -18.97 7.98
N GLU A 87 18.56 -18.14 7.49
CA GLU A 87 18.31 -17.25 6.35
C GLU A 87 19.21 -17.57 5.15
N ARG A 88 18.63 -17.42 3.96
CA ARG A 88 19.29 -17.60 2.66
C ARG A 88 19.87 -16.26 2.21
N VAL A 89 21.19 -16.20 2.04
CA VAL A 89 21.91 -15.05 1.50
C VAL A 89 22.27 -15.34 0.04
N THR A 90 21.90 -14.42 -0.85
CA THR A 90 22.04 -14.54 -2.31
C THR A 90 22.62 -13.24 -2.88
N ALA A 91 23.04 -13.25 -4.15
CA ALA A 91 23.54 -12.04 -4.82
C ALA A 91 22.53 -10.87 -4.80
N ASP A 92 21.22 -11.18 -4.86
CA ASP A 92 20.12 -10.20 -4.80
C ASP A 92 19.74 -9.80 -3.34
N ASN A 93 20.26 -10.48 -2.31
CA ASN A 93 19.93 -10.30 -0.89
C ASN A 93 21.20 -10.38 -0.01
N LEU A 94 22.14 -9.45 -0.20
CA LEU A 94 23.37 -9.37 0.60
C LEU A 94 23.06 -8.97 2.06
N LYS A 95 23.45 -9.82 3.01
CA LYS A 95 23.25 -9.65 4.46
C LYS A 95 24.46 -10.14 5.26
N TYR A 96 24.49 -9.85 6.56
CA TYR A 96 25.51 -10.33 7.51
C TYR A 96 26.97 -10.01 7.12
N GLY A 97 27.19 -8.90 6.41
CA GLY A 97 28.51 -8.49 5.89
C GLY A 97 29.01 -9.30 4.70
N CYS A 98 28.22 -10.25 4.18
CA CYS A 98 28.53 -11.01 2.98
C CYS A 98 28.57 -10.09 1.75
N LYS A 99 29.61 -10.23 0.94
CA LYS A 99 29.84 -9.50 -0.31
C LYS A 99 29.39 -10.33 -1.51
N LEU A 100 29.29 -9.68 -2.66
CA LEU A 100 29.03 -10.35 -3.93
C LEU A 100 30.13 -11.38 -4.31
N GLU A 101 31.39 -11.11 -3.96
CA GLU A 101 32.53 -12.01 -4.20
C GLU A 101 32.52 -13.30 -3.35
N ASP A 102 31.80 -13.32 -2.22
CA ASP A 102 31.57 -14.56 -1.44
C ASP A 102 30.54 -15.49 -2.10
N LEU A 103 29.72 -14.94 -3.01
CA LEU A 103 28.55 -15.58 -3.61
C LEU A 103 28.69 -15.83 -5.11
N GLN A 104 29.58 -15.10 -5.80
CA GLN A 104 29.76 -15.15 -7.25
C GLN A 104 31.23 -15.33 -7.66
N VAL A 105 31.46 -16.30 -8.55
CA VAL A 105 32.72 -16.42 -9.31
C VAL A 105 32.43 -16.18 -10.79
N LYS A 106 33.21 -15.30 -11.43
CA LYS A 106 33.12 -15.03 -12.86
C LYS A 106 34.15 -15.84 -13.64
N GLY A 107 33.71 -16.45 -14.73
CA GLY A 107 34.55 -17.16 -15.68
C GLY A 107 34.68 -16.43 -17.00
N THR A 108 35.85 -16.53 -17.64
CA THR A 108 36.15 -15.93 -18.95
C THR A 108 36.65 -16.98 -19.96
N GLN A 109 36.05 -17.02 -21.14
CA GLN A 109 36.58 -17.71 -22.31
C GLN A 109 37.10 -16.68 -23.30
N THR A 110 38.42 -16.65 -23.49
CA THR A 110 39.09 -15.78 -24.48
C THR A 110 39.37 -16.57 -25.76
N VAL A 111 39.04 -15.99 -26.91
CA VAL A 111 39.45 -16.48 -28.23
C VAL A 111 40.33 -15.42 -28.89
N HIS A 112 41.59 -15.78 -29.13
CA HIS A 112 42.53 -14.96 -29.86
C HIS A 112 42.46 -15.25 -31.36
N TYR A 113 42.55 -14.21 -32.17
CA TYR A 113 42.61 -14.33 -33.63
C TYR A 113 43.94 -13.79 -34.13
N VAL A 114 44.63 -14.52 -35.01
CA VAL A 114 45.94 -14.15 -35.57
C VAL A 114 46.07 -14.51 -37.06
N GLY A 115 47.06 -13.92 -37.75
CA GLY A 115 47.45 -14.34 -39.12
C GLY A 115 46.86 -13.53 -40.29
N ALA A 116 45.71 -12.87 -40.14
CA ALA A 116 45.06 -12.12 -41.22
C ALA A 116 45.52 -10.65 -41.37
N GLY A 117 46.70 -10.29 -40.84
CA GLY A 117 47.25 -8.93 -40.92
C GLY A 117 46.29 -7.86 -40.37
N SER A 118 46.08 -6.77 -41.11
CA SER A 118 45.12 -5.71 -40.75
C SER A 118 43.64 -6.12 -40.89
N ARG A 119 43.35 -7.34 -41.34
CA ARG A 119 42.00 -7.94 -41.39
C ARG A 119 41.74 -8.89 -40.22
N THR A 120 42.72 -9.09 -39.33
CA THR A 120 42.57 -9.93 -38.13
C THR A 120 41.46 -9.39 -37.22
N PRO A 121 40.47 -10.22 -36.82
CA PRO A 121 39.46 -9.83 -35.85
C PRO A 121 40.07 -9.44 -34.50
N ARG A 122 39.34 -8.65 -33.71
CA ARG A 122 39.70 -8.43 -32.30
C ARG A 122 39.41 -9.70 -31.51
N ASN A 123 40.23 -9.97 -30.49
CA ASN A 123 39.98 -11.07 -29.55
C ASN A 123 38.56 -11.00 -29.00
N GLU A 124 37.92 -12.16 -28.89
CA GLU A 124 36.56 -12.32 -28.38
C GLU A 124 36.62 -12.85 -26.95
N VAL A 125 35.80 -12.28 -26.06
CA VAL A 125 35.74 -12.67 -24.64
C VAL A 125 34.30 -12.95 -24.27
N SER A 126 33.99 -14.23 -24.10
CA SER A 126 32.74 -14.69 -23.48
C SER A 126 32.89 -14.74 -21.96
N THR A 127 31.83 -14.40 -21.22
CA THR A 127 31.84 -14.44 -19.75
C THR A 127 30.62 -15.16 -19.20
N ILE A 128 30.80 -15.85 -18.07
CA ILE A 128 29.75 -16.53 -17.31
C ILE A 128 29.89 -16.22 -15.82
N THR A 129 28.85 -16.49 -15.03
CA THR A 129 28.88 -16.34 -13.56
C THR A 129 28.34 -17.60 -12.90
N PHE A 130 29.09 -18.15 -11.95
CA PHE A 130 28.59 -19.12 -10.98
C PHE A 130 28.05 -18.36 -9.78
N ASN A 131 26.83 -18.66 -9.33
CA ASN A 131 26.30 -18.18 -8.06
C ASN A 131 26.20 -19.35 -7.06
N GLN A 132 26.39 -19.09 -5.77
CA GLN A 132 26.02 -20.00 -4.68
C GLN A 132 25.06 -19.32 -3.71
N ILE A 133 24.34 -20.12 -2.93
CA ILE A 133 23.47 -19.63 -1.84
C ILE A 133 24.13 -19.97 -0.51
N LEU A 134 24.43 -18.95 0.30
CA LEU A 134 24.97 -19.14 1.63
C LEU A 134 23.84 -19.18 2.67
N VAL A 135 24.02 -20.01 3.70
CA VAL A 135 23.05 -20.14 4.79
C VAL A 135 23.64 -19.52 6.05
N TYR A 136 22.94 -18.52 6.58
CA TYR A 136 23.31 -17.80 7.79
C TYR A 136 22.33 -18.10 8.92
N ASP A 137 22.89 -18.09 10.13
CA ASP A 137 22.18 -18.19 11.39
C ASP A 137 21.60 -16.81 11.75
N GLN A 138 20.29 -16.72 11.99
CA GLN A 138 19.62 -15.45 12.24
C GLN A 138 19.89 -14.89 13.65
N VAL A 139 20.29 -15.74 14.60
CA VAL A 139 20.57 -15.36 15.99
C VAL A 139 22.03 -14.94 16.14
N THR A 140 22.97 -15.78 15.69
CA THR A 140 24.41 -15.51 15.85
C THR A 140 25.00 -14.68 14.72
N GLY A 141 24.28 -14.48 13.61
CA GLY A 141 24.74 -13.76 12.42
C GLY A 141 25.88 -14.46 11.67
N LYS A 142 26.12 -15.77 11.93
CA LYS A 142 27.26 -16.52 11.38
C LYS A 142 26.84 -17.36 10.17
N LYS A 143 27.76 -17.53 9.23
CA LYS A 143 27.62 -18.52 8.15
C LYS A 143 27.66 -19.92 8.77
N ILE A 144 26.54 -20.66 8.64
CA ILE A 144 26.40 -22.06 9.09
C ILE A 144 26.46 -23.06 7.93
N GLY A 145 26.46 -22.59 6.67
CA GLY A 145 26.72 -23.45 5.52
C GLY A 145 26.69 -22.74 4.16
N SER A 146 26.78 -23.55 3.12
CA SER A 146 26.41 -23.21 1.74
C SER A 146 25.46 -24.28 1.23
N LYS A 147 24.57 -23.94 0.30
CA LYS A 147 23.80 -24.91 -0.50
C LYS A 147 24.62 -25.48 -1.68
N GLY A 148 25.83 -24.98 -1.89
CA GLY A 148 26.63 -25.24 -3.08
C GLY A 148 26.38 -24.22 -4.18
N TRP A 149 27.09 -24.37 -5.29
CA TRP A 149 26.88 -23.61 -6.52
C TRP A 149 25.54 -24.03 -7.18
N GLU A 150 24.77 -23.07 -7.69
CA GLU A 150 23.50 -23.32 -8.41
C GLU A 150 23.67 -24.26 -9.61
N LYS A 151 24.87 -24.26 -10.20
CA LYS A 151 25.33 -25.21 -11.21
C LYS A 151 26.76 -25.63 -10.86
N VAL A 152 27.01 -26.94 -10.82
CA VAL A 152 28.34 -27.51 -10.53
C VAL A 152 29.31 -27.22 -11.68
N GLU A 153 28.82 -27.34 -12.91
CA GLU A 153 29.52 -26.96 -14.14
C GLU A 153 28.65 -26.04 -15.01
N GLN A 154 29.29 -25.24 -15.85
CA GLN A 154 28.66 -24.42 -16.88
C GLN A 154 29.51 -24.47 -18.14
N SER A 155 28.88 -24.52 -19.31
CA SER A 155 29.57 -24.44 -20.60
C SER A 155 29.50 -23.01 -21.16
N PHE A 156 30.65 -22.53 -21.65
CA PHE A 156 30.68 -21.32 -22.48
C PHE A 156 29.99 -21.56 -23.82
N PRO A 157 29.55 -20.51 -24.55
CA PRO A 157 29.19 -20.66 -25.96
C PRO A 157 30.36 -21.23 -26.77
N VAL A 158 30.06 -22.07 -27.77
CA VAL A 158 30.99 -22.36 -28.88
C VAL A 158 31.15 -21.10 -29.73
N VAL A 159 32.39 -20.81 -30.12
CA VAL A 159 32.75 -19.67 -30.99
C VAL A 159 33.13 -20.21 -32.37
N ALA A 160 32.52 -19.68 -33.42
CA ALA A 160 32.92 -19.95 -34.80
C ALA A 160 33.90 -18.90 -35.32
N ALA A 161 34.86 -19.33 -36.13
CA ALA A 161 35.84 -18.47 -36.78
C ALA A 161 35.17 -17.47 -37.74
N PRO A 162 35.28 -16.13 -37.51
CA PRO A 162 34.75 -15.13 -38.42
C PRO A 162 35.30 -15.29 -39.85
N SER A 163 34.42 -15.34 -40.85
CA SER A 163 34.83 -15.60 -42.24
C SER A 163 35.53 -14.38 -42.87
N ILE A 164 36.87 -14.44 -42.97
CA ILE A 164 37.68 -13.38 -43.57
C ILE A 164 37.92 -13.72 -45.05
N LEU A 165 37.25 -13.00 -45.97
CA LEU A 165 37.47 -13.18 -47.41
C LEU A 165 38.97 -13.12 -47.77
N GLY A 166 39.46 -14.12 -48.51
CA GLY A 166 40.88 -14.29 -48.86
C GLY A 166 41.72 -15.07 -47.84
N TYR A 167 41.11 -15.60 -46.77
CA TYR A 167 41.79 -16.38 -45.73
C TYR A 167 40.96 -17.60 -45.32
N ILE A 168 41.63 -18.60 -44.74
CA ILE A 168 41.05 -19.84 -44.20
C ILE A 168 41.51 -19.98 -42.73
N PRO A 169 40.60 -20.23 -41.77
CA PRO A 169 40.98 -20.51 -40.39
C PRO A 169 41.53 -21.94 -40.24
N ASP A 170 42.50 -22.14 -39.35
CA ASP A 170 42.99 -23.47 -38.97
C ASP A 170 41.98 -24.29 -38.17
N GLN A 171 41.04 -23.63 -37.49
CA GLN A 171 39.95 -24.24 -36.72
C GLN A 171 38.64 -23.47 -36.95
N VAL A 172 37.59 -24.16 -37.40
CA VAL A 172 36.28 -23.54 -37.69
C VAL A 172 35.51 -23.22 -36.41
N LEU A 173 35.64 -24.06 -35.38
CA LEU A 173 34.95 -23.97 -34.10
C LEU A 173 35.95 -24.12 -32.94
N VAL A 174 35.82 -23.28 -31.91
CA VAL A 174 36.59 -23.34 -30.65
C VAL A 174 35.68 -23.04 -29.46
N GLY A 175 36.18 -23.22 -28.23
CA GLY A 175 35.42 -22.96 -27.03
C GLY A 175 34.45 -24.08 -26.65
N GLY A 176 33.28 -23.74 -26.11
CA GLY A 176 32.20 -24.67 -25.79
C GLY A 176 32.42 -25.57 -24.55
N LYS A 177 33.63 -25.66 -24.02
CA LYS A 177 33.95 -26.59 -22.92
C LYS A 177 33.35 -26.14 -21.59
N ALA A 178 32.86 -27.12 -20.83
CA ALA A 178 32.50 -26.97 -19.44
C ALA A 178 33.67 -26.44 -18.57
N VAL A 179 33.30 -25.65 -17.57
CA VAL A 179 34.12 -25.14 -16.48
C VAL A 179 33.35 -25.26 -15.16
N THR A 180 34.08 -25.22 -14.04
CA THR A 180 33.52 -25.12 -12.69
C THR A 180 33.93 -23.80 -12.06
N ALA A 181 33.34 -23.42 -10.92
CA ALA A 181 33.75 -22.21 -10.19
C ALA A 181 35.23 -22.23 -9.77
N ASP A 182 35.80 -23.41 -9.51
CA ASP A 182 37.22 -23.57 -9.11
C ASP A 182 38.21 -23.46 -10.29
N ALA A 183 37.73 -23.68 -11.52
CA ALA A 183 38.51 -23.59 -12.75
C ALA A 183 37.73 -22.85 -13.86
N PRO A 184 37.39 -21.56 -13.66
CA PRO A 184 36.32 -20.89 -14.41
C PRO A 184 36.75 -20.30 -15.77
N ASN A 185 38.06 -20.35 -16.10
CA ASN A 185 38.64 -19.65 -17.26
C ASN A 185 39.19 -20.60 -18.33
N ARG A 186 39.12 -20.17 -19.60
CA ARG A 186 39.62 -20.89 -20.79
C ARG A 186 40.21 -19.90 -21.80
N GLU A 187 41.23 -20.33 -22.56
CA GLU A 187 41.79 -19.56 -23.68
C GLU A 187 41.99 -20.45 -24.91
N TYR A 188 41.78 -19.88 -26.09
CA TYR A 188 41.90 -20.53 -27.40
C TYR A 188 42.52 -19.56 -28.43
N THR A 189 43.10 -20.08 -29.51
CA THR A 189 43.65 -19.28 -30.61
C THR A 189 43.23 -19.87 -31.95
N ILE A 190 42.74 -19.02 -32.87
CA ILE A 190 42.47 -19.35 -34.27
C ILE A 190 43.48 -18.61 -35.16
N THR A 191 44.15 -19.36 -36.04
CA THR A 191 45.15 -18.86 -36.99
C THR A 191 44.59 -18.83 -38.39
N TYR A 192 44.51 -17.65 -39.00
CA TYR A 192 44.16 -17.49 -40.39
C TYR A 192 45.38 -17.63 -41.31
N LYS A 193 45.26 -18.48 -42.32
CA LYS A 193 46.20 -18.60 -43.45
C LYS A 193 45.59 -17.95 -44.69
N VAL A 194 46.40 -17.54 -45.65
CA VAL A 194 45.90 -17.00 -46.93
C VAL A 194 45.20 -18.12 -47.72
N ASN A 195 44.07 -17.80 -48.35
CA ASN A 195 43.44 -18.71 -49.31
C ASN A 195 44.20 -18.63 -50.65
N GLU A 196 45.14 -19.54 -50.87
CA GLU A 196 45.91 -19.64 -52.12
C GLU A 196 45.12 -20.33 -53.26
N HIS A 197 43.93 -20.89 -52.97
CA HIS A 197 43.17 -21.77 -53.85
C HIS A 197 41.70 -21.35 -53.95
N ILE A 198 41.46 -20.15 -54.49
CA ILE A 198 40.12 -19.58 -54.71
C ILE A 198 39.25 -20.53 -55.56
N SER A 199 38.22 -21.12 -54.94
CA SER A 199 37.30 -22.03 -55.60
C SER A 199 36.28 -21.31 -56.48
N ASN A 200 35.78 -22.04 -57.49
CA ASN A 200 34.65 -21.66 -58.34
C ASN A 200 33.47 -22.65 -58.21
N LYS A 201 33.55 -23.64 -57.32
CA LYS A 201 32.48 -24.62 -57.06
C LYS A 201 31.40 -24.01 -56.17
N GLU A 202 30.29 -24.72 -55.97
CA GLU A 202 29.36 -24.36 -54.91
C GLU A 202 30.04 -24.53 -53.54
N GLN A 203 29.93 -23.49 -52.71
CA GLN A 203 30.47 -23.45 -51.35
C GLN A 203 29.36 -23.78 -50.37
N LYS A 204 29.74 -24.06 -49.11
CA LYS A 204 28.86 -24.62 -48.09
C LYS A 204 28.86 -23.78 -46.83
N ALA A 205 27.68 -23.55 -46.27
CA ALA A 205 27.49 -22.91 -44.98
C ALA A 205 26.47 -23.68 -44.15
N GLU A 206 26.54 -23.55 -42.82
CA GLU A 206 25.58 -24.15 -41.87
C GLU A 206 25.30 -23.16 -40.73
N VAL A 207 24.11 -23.24 -40.12
CA VAL A 207 23.73 -22.39 -38.98
C VAL A 207 23.27 -23.26 -37.83
N LYS A 208 24.11 -23.37 -36.79
CA LYS A 208 23.91 -24.25 -35.63
C LYS A 208 23.24 -23.51 -34.48
N TYR A 209 22.21 -24.12 -33.92
CA TYR A 209 21.49 -23.62 -32.74
C TYR A 209 21.90 -24.44 -31.53
N LEU A 210 22.75 -23.88 -30.67
CA LEU A 210 23.36 -24.59 -29.55
C LEU A 210 22.77 -24.13 -28.22
N ASP A 211 22.44 -25.08 -27.35
CA ASP A 211 21.96 -24.82 -25.99
C ASP A 211 23.10 -24.87 -24.98
N ILE A 212 23.50 -23.73 -24.42
CA ILE A 212 24.60 -23.65 -23.46
C ILE A 212 24.24 -24.23 -22.08
N ASP A 213 22.94 -24.37 -21.77
CA ASP A 213 22.49 -25.01 -20.53
C ASP A 213 22.51 -26.54 -20.61
N SER A 214 22.40 -27.08 -21.83
CA SER A 214 22.60 -28.50 -22.17
C SER A 214 23.95 -28.73 -22.85
N ASN A 215 25.03 -28.17 -22.29
CA ASN A 215 26.43 -28.41 -22.69
C ASN A 215 26.77 -28.19 -24.19
N ASN A 216 26.11 -27.21 -24.84
CA ASN A 216 26.17 -26.90 -26.27
C ASN A 216 25.62 -28.00 -27.19
N GLU A 217 24.64 -28.79 -26.74
CA GLU A 217 23.87 -29.68 -27.63
C GLU A 217 23.12 -28.89 -28.72
N GLU A 218 23.06 -29.47 -29.93
CA GLU A 218 22.41 -28.87 -31.10
C GLU A 218 20.90 -29.11 -31.07
N ILE A 219 20.13 -28.08 -30.73
CA ILE A 219 18.67 -28.15 -30.52
C ILE A 219 17.83 -27.93 -31.79
N VAL A 220 18.49 -27.73 -32.94
CA VAL A 220 17.90 -27.66 -34.27
C VAL A 220 18.89 -28.28 -35.26
N GLU A 221 18.47 -29.34 -35.96
CA GLU A 221 19.22 -29.96 -37.06
C GLU A 221 19.60 -28.91 -38.12
N SER A 222 20.91 -28.73 -38.34
CA SER A 222 21.41 -27.72 -39.27
C SER A 222 21.20 -28.10 -40.74
N GLU A 223 20.42 -27.30 -41.47
CA GLU A 223 20.35 -27.38 -42.92
C GLU A 223 21.69 -26.95 -43.56
N LEU A 224 22.21 -27.78 -44.48
CA LEU A 224 23.42 -27.44 -45.24
C LEU A 224 23.07 -26.50 -46.41
N LEU A 225 23.43 -25.24 -46.26
CA LEU A 225 23.20 -24.18 -47.24
C LEU A 225 24.28 -24.24 -48.33
N THR A 226 23.89 -24.18 -49.60
CA THR A 226 24.82 -24.12 -50.74
C THR A 226 24.61 -22.89 -51.61
N GLY A 227 25.67 -22.46 -52.29
CA GLY A 227 25.62 -21.34 -53.22
C GLY A 227 26.96 -21.04 -53.87
N LYS A 228 27.00 -20.06 -54.78
CA LYS A 228 28.23 -19.70 -55.50
C LYS A 228 29.17 -18.87 -54.61
N PRO A 229 30.50 -18.94 -54.82
CA PRO A 229 31.47 -18.16 -54.04
C PRO A 229 31.14 -16.67 -54.07
N ASN A 230 31.35 -15.96 -52.97
CA ASN A 230 31.01 -14.53 -52.78
C ASN A 230 29.51 -14.16 -52.98
N THR A 231 28.57 -15.11 -53.00
CA THR A 231 27.12 -14.80 -53.07
C THR A 231 26.47 -14.76 -51.69
N LYS A 232 25.37 -14.01 -51.54
CA LYS A 232 24.63 -13.92 -50.26
C LYS A 232 24.09 -15.31 -49.88
N ILE A 233 24.25 -15.68 -48.61
CA ILE A 233 23.53 -16.78 -48.00
C ILE A 233 22.08 -16.36 -47.74
N ASN A 234 21.12 -17.01 -48.40
CA ASN A 234 19.69 -16.68 -48.31
C ASN A 234 19.00 -17.44 -47.17
N TYR A 235 19.47 -17.19 -45.95
CA TYR A 235 18.92 -17.71 -44.70
C TYR A 235 18.54 -16.55 -43.76
N SER A 236 17.77 -16.83 -42.71
CA SER A 236 17.58 -15.94 -41.55
C SER A 236 17.14 -16.75 -40.33
N THR A 237 17.58 -16.33 -39.15
CA THR A 237 17.30 -17.05 -37.90
C THR A 237 15.91 -16.79 -37.32
N ILE A 238 15.24 -15.71 -37.76
CA ILE A 238 14.07 -15.10 -37.08
C ILE A 238 12.96 -16.11 -36.77
N ASP A 239 12.48 -16.87 -37.77
CA ASP A 239 11.37 -17.80 -37.56
C ASP A 239 11.75 -19.00 -36.68
N GLN A 240 13.02 -19.42 -36.70
CA GLN A 240 13.49 -20.51 -35.86
C GLN A 240 13.71 -20.03 -34.42
N LEU A 241 14.28 -18.84 -34.22
CA LEU A 241 14.38 -18.19 -32.92
C LEU A 241 13.02 -17.91 -32.29
N LYS A 242 11.98 -17.61 -33.08
CA LYS A 242 10.60 -17.49 -32.60
C LYS A 242 10.08 -18.82 -32.04
N LYS A 243 10.21 -19.93 -32.78
CA LYS A 243 9.80 -21.27 -32.33
C LYS A 243 10.56 -21.71 -31.08
N LEU A 244 11.88 -21.47 -31.02
CA LEU A 244 12.69 -21.74 -29.83
C LEU A 244 12.28 -20.85 -28.64
N GLY A 245 11.94 -19.59 -28.91
CA GLY A 245 11.38 -18.65 -27.94
C GLY A 245 10.08 -19.12 -27.31
N GLU A 246 9.19 -19.73 -28.12
CA GLU A 246 7.94 -20.36 -27.69
C GLU A 246 8.17 -21.67 -26.93
N LYS A 247 9.21 -22.45 -27.29
CA LYS A 247 9.68 -23.63 -26.54
C LYS A 247 10.36 -23.33 -25.20
N GLY A 248 10.54 -22.06 -24.81
CA GLY A 248 11.15 -21.68 -23.53
C GLY A 248 12.63 -21.31 -23.56
N TYR A 249 13.26 -21.26 -24.74
CA TYR A 249 14.64 -20.78 -24.89
C TYR A 249 14.71 -19.25 -24.99
N GLU A 250 15.85 -18.66 -24.62
CA GLU A 250 16.21 -17.27 -24.91
C GLU A 250 17.59 -17.18 -25.58
N VAL A 251 17.77 -16.17 -26.43
CA VAL A 251 18.98 -16.01 -27.26
C VAL A 251 20.09 -15.35 -26.46
N VAL A 252 21.29 -15.94 -26.52
CA VAL A 252 22.51 -15.44 -25.89
C VAL A 252 23.41 -14.77 -26.92
N SER A 253 23.62 -15.42 -28.07
CA SER A 253 24.30 -14.84 -29.22
C SER A 253 23.70 -15.33 -30.54
N ASN A 254 23.88 -14.55 -31.60
CA ASN A 254 23.51 -14.93 -32.97
C ASN A 254 24.61 -14.45 -33.91
N GLY A 255 25.50 -15.36 -34.32
CA GLY A 255 26.60 -15.08 -35.24
C GLY A 255 26.18 -14.94 -36.71
N PHE A 256 24.90 -15.15 -37.05
CA PHE A 256 24.41 -15.10 -38.43
C PHE A 256 23.83 -13.73 -38.80
N ASP A 257 22.75 -13.28 -38.17
CA ASP A 257 21.99 -12.08 -38.60
C ASP A 257 21.56 -11.12 -37.46
N ALA A 258 22.22 -11.17 -36.28
CA ALA A 258 21.83 -10.40 -35.08
C ALA A 258 21.52 -8.90 -35.30
N ASN A 259 22.29 -8.20 -36.14
CA ASN A 259 22.12 -6.78 -36.42
C ASN A 259 21.55 -6.50 -37.83
N GLY A 260 20.86 -7.48 -38.42
CA GLY A 260 20.54 -7.47 -39.86
C GLY A 260 21.78 -7.72 -40.74
N ASP A 261 22.80 -8.38 -40.18
CA ASP A 261 24.01 -8.72 -40.92
C ASP A 261 23.71 -9.69 -42.08
N VAL A 262 24.48 -9.53 -43.15
CA VAL A 262 24.30 -10.28 -44.39
C VAL A 262 25.54 -11.12 -44.63
N GLN A 263 25.40 -12.41 -44.42
CA GLN A 263 26.47 -13.38 -44.64
C GLN A 263 26.60 -13.74 -46.12
N PHE A 264 27.81 -14.09 -46.52
CA PHE A 264 28.17 -14.47 -47.88
C PHE A 264 28.97 -15.76 -47.84
N PHE A 265 28.70 -16.65 -48.79
CA PHE A 265 29.55 -17.80 -49.09
C PHE A 265 30.97 -17.32 -49.40
N ASP A 266 31.97 -18.05 -48.91
CA ASP A 266 33.37 -17.67 -49.00
C ASP A 266 33.99 -18.07 -50.36
N THR A 267 35.21 -18.62 -50.38
CA THR A 267 35.97 -19.03 -51.58
C THR A 267 36.83 -20.28 -51.36
N SER A 268 36.59 -21.06 -50.30
CA SER A 268 37.36 -22.25 -49.96
C SER A 268 36.54 -23.53 -50.10
N ASP A 269 37.16 -24.56 -50.69
CA ASP A 269 36.65 -25.94 -50.63
C ASP A 269 37.13 -26.68 -49.37
N GLU A 270 38.00 -26.08 -48.54
CA GLU A 270 38.68 -26.76 -47.43
C GLU A 270 37.85 -26.89 -46.15
N TYR A 271 36.80 -26.07 -45.97
CA TYR A 271 35.95 -26.08 -44.78
C TYR A 271 34.49 -25.75 -45.11
N VAL A 272 33.59 -25.99 -44.14
CA VAL A 272 32.19 -25.53 -44.20
C VAL A 272 32.07 -24.27 -43.33
N GLN A 273 31.44 -23.24 -43.87
CA GLN A 273 31.26 -21.96 -43.19
C GLN A 273 30.18 -22.05 -42.09
N THR A 274 30.60 -22.32 -40.86
CA THR A 274 29.70 -22.48 -39.71
C THR A 274 29.37 -21.14 -39.04
N PHE A 275 28.10 -20.92 -38.74
CA PHE A 275 27.62 -19.82 -37.89
C PHE A 275 26.93 -20.40 -36.64
N ILE A 276 27.29 -19.90 -35.46
CA ILE A 276 26.66 -20.31 -34.20
C ILE A 276 25.59 -19.31 -33.76
N VAL A 277 24.43 -19.83 -33.38
CA VAL A 277 23.40 -19.14 -32.60
C VAL A 277 23.34 -19.85 -31.25
N THR A 278 23.67 -19.16 -30.16
CA THR A 278 23.60 -19.76 -28.81
C THR A 278 22.36 -19.32 -28.07
N LEU A 279 21.75 -20.28 -27.37
CA LEU A 279 20.56 -20.10 -26.55
C LEU A 279 20.79 -20.67 -25.14
N LYS A 280 19.93 -20.27 -24.21
CA LYS A 280 19.84 -20.81 -22.85
C LYS A 280 18.38 -20.94 -22.43
N HIS A 281 18.10 -21.62 -21.33
CA HIS A 281 16.75 -21.81 -20.83
C HIS A 281 16.24 -20.55 -20.09
N LYS A 282 15.01 -20.14 -20.40
CA LYS A 282 14.31 -19.15 -19.58
C LYS A 282 13.94 -19.79 -18.24
N GLN A 283 14.31 -19.14 -17.14
CA GLN A 283 13.73 -19.45 -15.83
C GLN A 283 12.43 -18.66 -15.67
N VAL A 284 11.35 -19.34 -15.27
CA VAL A 284 10.03 -18.72 -15.04
C VAL A 284 9.57 -18.94 -13.60
N LEU A 285 8.80 -17.98 -13.09
CA LEU A 285 8.00 -18.12 -11.88
C LEU A 285 6.80 -19.01 -12.18
N VAL A 286 6.56 -20.03 -11.35
CA VAL A 286 5.32 -20.82 -11.38
C VAL A 286 4.68 -20.81 -9.99
N ASN A 287 3.40 -20.46 -9.93
CA ASN A 287 2.57 -20.46 -8.72
C ASN A 287 1.06 -20.49 -9.12
N ALA A 288 0.15 -20.41 -8.15
CA ALA A 288 -1.30 -20.44 -8.42
C ALA A 288 -1.82 -19.28 -9.31
N GLU A 289 -1.12 -18.14 -9.34
CA GLU A 289 -1.45 -16.99 -10.20
C GLU A 289 -0.83 -17.11 -11.60
N ASN A 290 0.26 -17.89 -11.72
CA ASN A 290 1.08 -18.07 -12.92
C ASN A 290 1.32 -19.59 -13.15
N PRO A 291 0.28 -20.39 -13.45
CA PRO A 291 0.45 -21.80 -13.73
C PRO A 291 1.22 -22.02 -15.04
N LEU A 292 1.98 -23.12 -15.12
CA LEU A 292 2.71 -23.51 -16.31
C LEU A 292 2.34 -24.93 -16.73
N ASP A 293 2.01 -25.10 -18.01
CA ASP A 293 1.70 -26.41 -18.57
C ASP A 293 2.89 -27.38 -18.45
N GLY A 294 2.60 -28.61 -18.02
CA GLY A 294 3.58 -29.63 -17.63
C GLY A 294 4.05 -29.62 -16.17
N ILE A 295 3.53 -28.72 -15.31
CA ILE A 295 3.83 -28.70 -13.85
C ILE A 295 2.59 -29.08 -13.05
N ASP A 296 2.73 -30.01 -12.10
CA ASP A 296 1.66 -30.41 -11.18
C ASP A 296 1.32 -29.27 -10.20
N GLU A 297 0.03 -28.95 -10.05
CA GLU A 297 -0.43 -27.99 -9.05
C GLU A 297 0.01 -28.37 -7.64
N ALA A 298 0.07 -29.66 -7.32
CA ALA A 298 0.53 -30.17 -6.03
C ALA A 298 2.00 -29.83 -5.73
N GLU A 299 2.79 -29.36 -6.71
CA GLU A 299 4.12 -28.81 -6.45
C GLU A 299 4.09 -27.40 -5.86
N TYR A 300 3.10 -26.56 -6.15
CA TYR A 300 3.06 -25.15 -5.69
C TYR A 300 1.85 -24.76 -4.84
N HIS A 301 0.76 -25.53 -4.87
CA HIS A 301 -0.45 -25.33 -4.08
C HIS A 301 -0.88 -26.64 -3.39
N LYS A 302 -1.26 -26.57 -2.10
CA LYS A 302 -1.77 -27.70 -1.30
C LYS A 302 -2.80 -27.22 -0.28
N THR A 303 -3.79 -28.05 0.05
CA THR A 303 -4.72 -27.77 1.16
C THR A 303 -4.47 -28.73 2.32
N SER A 304 -4.39 -28.22 3.56
CA SER A 304 -4.48 -29.05 4.78
C SER A 304 -5.77 -28.77 5.53
N LYS A 305 -6.24 -29.74 6.33
CA LYS A 305 -7.50 -29.64 7.07
C LYS A 305 -7.36 -29.88 8.57
N ARG A 306 -8.14 -29.14 9.35
CA ARG A 306 -8.47 -29.41 10.76
C ARG A 306 -9.90 -29.96 10.80
N VAL A 307 -10.10 -31.05 11.51
CA VAL A 307 -11.41 -31.70 11.69
C VAL A 307 -11.71 -31.80 13.18
N VAL A 308 -12.81 -31.20 13.63
CA VAL A 308 -13.36 -31.39 14.97
C VAL A 308 -14.56 -32.33 14.86
N SER A 309 -14.41 -33.53 15.39
CA SER A 309 -15.43 -34.58 15.39
C SER A 309 -16.13 -34.68 16.75
N TYR A 310 -17.43 -35.00 16.74
CA TYR A 310 -18.22 -35.17 17.96
C TYR A 310 -18.62 -36.64 18.17
N ALA A 311 -18.98 -37.02 19.39
CA ALA A 311 -19.51 -38.34 19.73
C ALA A 311 -20.21 -38.33 21.09
N GLY A 312 -21.08 -39.32 21.33
CA GLY A 312 -21.62 -39.63 22.66
C GLY A 312 -23.01 -39.03 22.96
N ALA A 313 -23.64 -38.34 21.99
CA ALA A 313 -24.99 -37.81 22.13
C ALA A 313 -26.06 -38.64 21.37
N GLU A 314 -25.76 -39.92 21.09
CA GLU A 314 -26.63 -40.82 20.31
C GLU A 314 -27.02 -40.16 18.97
N ASP A 315 -28.30 -40.22 18.58
CA ASP A 315 -28.80 -39.67 17.32
C ASP A 315 -28.78 -38.12 17.26
N GLU A 316 -28.55 -37.43 18.39
CA GLU A 316 -28.35 -35.97 18.46
C GLU A 316 -26.86 -35.57 18.40
N THR A 317 -25.96 -36.48 17.99
CA THR A 317 -24.53 -36.15 17.82
C THR A 317 -24.31 -35.15 16.66
N PRO A 318 -23.70 -33.96 16.89
CA PRO A 318 -23.48 -32.98 15.84
C PRO A 318 -22.53 -33.44 14.71
N GLU A 319 -22.70 -32.87 13.51
CA GLU A 319 -21.81 -33.08 12.36
C GLU A 319 -20.37 -32.56 12.62
N GLU A 320 -19.37 -33.14 11.97
CA GLU A 320 -17.98 -32.71 12.14
C GLU A 320 -17.69 -31.35 11.49
N VAL A 321 -16.97 -30.48 12.21
CA VAL A 321 -16.55 -29.17 11.70
C VAL A 321 -15.20 -29.30 11.01
N VAL A 322 -15.17 -29.00 9.71
CA VAL A 322 -13.95 -29.03 8.88
C VAL A 322 -13.50 -27.62 8.52
N GLN A 323 -12.27 -27.27 8.88
CA GLN A 323 -11.61 -26.03 8.46
C GLN A 323 -10.46 -26.36 7.51
N LEU A 324 -10.29 -25.57 6.45
CA LEU A 324 -9.27 -25.77 5.42
C LEU A 324 -8.26 -24.61 5.40
N VAL A 325 -6.98 -24.90 5.19
CA VAL A 325 -5.93 -23.90 4.94
C VAL A 325 -5.21 -24.25 3.65
N ASN A 326 -5.22 -23.32 2.69
CA ASN A 326 -4.42 -23.43 1.49
C ASN A 326 -2.97 -23.01 1.80
N TRP A 327 -2.04 -23.69 1.16
CA TRP A 327 -0.60 -23.49 1.26
C TRP A 327 -0.09 -23.20 -0.13
N ASN A 328 0.66 -22.11 -0.27
CA ASN A 328 1.23 -21.68 -1.52
C ASN A 328 2.74 -21.56 -1.38
N ARG A 329 3.46 -21.90 -2.45
CA ARG A 329 4.85 -21.47 -2.67
C ARG A 329 5.04 -21.06 -4.11
N ASN A 330 6.02 -20.20 -4.34
CA ASN A 330 6.54 -19.95 -5.67
C ASN A 330 7.57 -21.04 -6.02
N LEU A 331 7.63 -21.40 -7.30
CA LEU A 331 8.66 -22.27 -7.88
C LEU A 331 9.47 -21.50 -8.92
N THR A 332 10.73 -21.89 -9.07
CA THR A 332 11.53 -21.60 -10.25
C THR A 332 11.42 -22.80 -11.18
N VAL A 333 10.99 -22.60 -12.42
CA VAL A 333 10.91 -23.68 -13.41
C VAL A 333 11.75 -23.34 -14.63
N ASP A 334 12.49 -24.33 -15.09
CA ASP A 334 13.18 -24.32 -16.37
C ASP A 334 12.15 -24.47 -17.50
N ALA A 335 11.94 -23.41 -18.29
CA ALA A 335 10.80 -23.34 -19.21
C ALA A 335 10.88 -24.33 -20.37
N ALA A 336 12.09 -24.79 -20.73
CA ALA A 336 12.35 -25.71 -21.83
C ALA A 336 12.23 -27.18 -21.39
N THR A 337 12.88 -27.55 -20.28
CA THR A 337 12.89 -28.93 -19.76
C THR A 337 11.70 -29.25 -18.86
N LYS A 338 10.93 -28.24 -18.44
CA LYS A 338 9.87 -28.31 -17.39
C LYS A 338 10.38 -28.77 -16.01
N ARG A 339 11.69 -28.80 -15.79
CA ARG A 339 12.25 -29.20 -14.48
C ARG A 339 12.11 -28.06 -13.46
N VAL A 340 11.55 -28.39 -12.30
CA VAL A 340 11.56 -27.49 -11.12
C VAL A 340 13.01 -27.35 -10.63
N ILE A 341 13.50 -26.12 -10.57
CA ILE A 341 14.85 -25.79 -10.09
C ILE A 341 14.79 -25.62 -8.57
N ALA A 342 15.18 -26.66 -7.84
CA ALA A 342 15.26 -26.64 -6.39
C ALA A 342 16.12 -25.45 -5.89
N ASP A 343 15.60 -24.71 -4.91
CA ASP A 343 16.21 -23.50 -4.34
C ASP A 343 16.55 -22.36 -5.33
N GLY A 344 16.09 -22.42 -6.59
CA GLY A 344 16.37 -21.38 -7.60
C GLY A 344 15.69 -20.03 -7.31
N LYS A 345 15.99 -19.01 -8.13
CA LYS A 345 15.65 -17.57 -7.95
C LYS A 345 14.25 -17.23 -7.41
N TYR A 346 13.19 -17.90 -7.87
CA TYR A 346 11.80 -17.63 -7.48
C TYR A 346 11.27 -18.56 -6.38
N THR A 347 12.02 -19.60 -6.01
CA THR A 347 11.54 -20.69 -5.16
C THR A 347 11.43 -20.29 -3.71
N THR A 348 10.24 -20.44 -3.12
CA THR A 348 10.00 -20.17 -1.69
C THR A 348 9.70 -21.44 -0.92
N ASP A 349 9.91 -21.38 0.40
CA ASP A 349 9.31 -22.35 1.31
C ASP A 349 7.76 -22.18 1.32
N TRP A 350 7.03 -23.21 1.77
CA TRP A 350 5.57 -23.20 1.84
C TRP A 350 5.04 -22.18 2.85
N LYS A 351 4.08 -21.36 2.46
CA LYS A 351 3.37 -20.40 3.32
C LYS A 351 1.87 -20.70 3.34
N PRO A 352 1.20 -20.64 4.49
CA PRO A 352 -0.24 -20.77 4.54
C PRO A 352 -0.93 -19.46 4.14
N GLU A 353 -2.16 -19.57 3.65
CA GLU A 353 -3.07 -18.44 3.44
C GLU A 353 -3.49 -17.77 4.77
N ARG A 354 -3.48 -18.55 5.86
CA ARG A 354 -3.72 -18.08 7.23
C ARG A 354 -2.82 -18.83 8.22
N GLU A 355 -2.16 -18.10 9.11
CA GLU A 355 -1.24 -18.67 10.11
C GLU A 355 -1.93 -19.64 11.09
N SER A 356 -3.25 -19.57 11.24
CA SER A 356 -4.00 -20.38 12.20
C SER A 356 -5.41 -20.79 11.73
N TYR A 357 -5.87 -21.88 12.34
CA TYR A 357 -7.22 -22.41 12.35
C TYR A 357 -8.01 -21.73 13.48
N SER A 358 -9.05 -20.96 13.14
CA SER A 358 -9.92 -20.28 14.10
C SER A 358 -10.51 -21.24 15.15
N ALA A 359 -10.82 -20.73 16.33
CA ALA A 359 -11.53 -21.50 17.36
C ALA A 359 -12.91 -21.97 16.86
N ILE A 360 -13.41 -23.06 17.46
CA ILE A 360 -14.67 -23.72 17.09
C ILE A 360 -15.51 -23.90 18.36
N SER A 361 -16.60 -23.14 18.49
CA SER A 361 -17.58 -23.34 19.55
C SER A 361 -18.19 -24.75 19.46
N VAL A 362 -18.34 -25.41 20.60
CA VAL A 362 -18.94 -26.74 20.70
C VAL A 362 -20.46 -26.58 20.78
N PRO A 363 -21.26 -27.29 19.96
CA PRO A 363 -22.72 -27.18 20.04
C PRO A 363 -23.30 -27.59 21.40
N VAL A 364 -24.38 -26.94 21.81
CA VAL A 364 -25.27 -27.43 22.88
C VAL A 364 -26.11 -28.58 22.33
N VAL A 365 -26.26 -29.66 23.11
CA VAL A 365 -27.10 -30.82 22.78
C VAL A 365 -27.99 -31.14 23.98
N SER A 366 -29.28 -31.38 23.75
CA SER A 366 -30.27 -31.36 24.84
C SER A 366 -30.18 -32.60 25.73
N GLY A 367 -30.04 -32.40 27.05
CA GLY A 367 -29.88 -33.52 27.99
C GLY A 367 -28.49 -34.15 27.97
N TYR A 368 -27.50 -33.50 27.35
CA TYR A 368 -26.08 -33.84 27.40
C TYR A 368 -25.22 -32.61 27.76
N HIS A 369 -24.01 -32.85 28.26
CA HIS A 369 -22.98 -31.85 28.50
C HIS A 369 -21.61 -32.32 27.98
N THR A 370 -20.66 -31.40 27.85
CA THR A 370 -19.26 -31.63 27.45
C THR A 370 -18.31 -31.02 28.49
N ARG A 371 -17.01 -31.29 28.36
CA ARG A 371 -15.95 -30.72 29.23
C ARG A 371 -15.34 -29.42 28.70
N ILE A 372 -15.57 -29.08 27.44
CA ILE A 372 -15.12 -27.82 26.83
C ILE A 372 -16.25 -27.24 25.96
N LYS A 373 -16.42 -25.91 26.02
CA LYS A 373 -17.38 -25.15 25.21
C LYS A 373 -16.84 -24.64 23.89
N GLU A 374 -15.51 -24.70 23.73
CA GLU A 374 -14.82 -24.24 22.54
C GLU A 374 -13.54 -25.06 22.36
N VAL A 375 -13.26 -25.43 21.12
CA VAL A 375 -11.96 -25.96 20.70
C VAL A 375 -11.10 -24.75 20.30
N PRO A 376 -9.97 -24.48 21.00
CA PRO A 376 -9.23 -23.24 20.82
C PRO A 376 -8.56 -23.11 19.45
N GLU A 377 -8.12 -21.89 19.11
CA GLU A 377 -7.34 -21.60 17.91
C GLU A 377 -6.08 -22.48 17.84
N GLU A 378 -5.74 -22.99 16.65
CA GLU A 378 -4.58 -23.88 16.45
C GLU A 378 -3.71 -23.44 15.27
N LYS A 379 -2.38 -23.59 15.36
CA LYS A 379 -1.50 -23.11 14.31
C LYS A 379 -1.64 -23.96 13.04
N ALA A 380 -1.69 -23.29 11.89
CA ALA A 380 -1.71 -23.95 10.60
C ALA A 380 -0.40 -24.73 10.37
N ARG A 381 -0.53 -25.99 9.92
CA ARG A 381 0.56 -26.84 9.43
C ARG A 381 0.11 -27.64 8.21
N LEU A 382 1.03 -28.07 7.35
CA LEU A 382 0.69 -28.90 6.16
C LEU A 382 0.10 -30.27 6.54
N ALA A 383 0.42 -30.79 7.73
CA ALA A 383 -0.19 -32.01 8.24
C ALA A 383 -1.63 -31.76 8.70
N ASN A 384 -2.55 -32.66 8.35
CA ASN A 384 -3.93 -32.60 8.82
C ASN A 384 -4.02 -32.75 10.34
N ILE A 385 -5.04 -32.14 10.93
CA ILE A 385 -5.35 -32.16 12.37
C ILE A 385 -6.71 -32.82 12.56
N THR A 386 -6.86 -33.66 13.59
CA THR A 386 -8.15 -34.27 13.95
C THR A 386 -8.28 -34.29 15.46
N GLU A 387 -9.35 -33.69 15.96
CA GLU A 387 -9.71 -33.58 17.36
C GLU A 387 -11.08 -34.22 17.59
N LYS A 388 -11.33 -34.77 18.78
CA LYS A 388 -12.57 -35.48 19.08
C LYS A 388 -13.16 -35.09 20.43
N ILE A 389 -14.32 -34.46 20.39
CA ILE A 389 -15.10 -34.03 21.56
C ILE A 389 -16.09 -35.14 21.93
N ARG A 390 -16.37 -35.29 23.23
CA ARG A 390 -17.31 -36.27 23.75
C ARG A 390 -18.36 -35.60 24.62
N TYR A 391 -19.61 -35.86 24.30
CA TYR A 391 -20.75 -35.55 25.16
C TYR A 391 -20.96 -36.66 26.20
N VAL A 392 -21.57 -36.29 27.32
CA VAL A 392 -21.96 -37.15 28.43
C VAL A 392 -23.41 -36.85 28.76
N LYS A 393 -24.21 -37.90 28.99
CA LYS A 393 -25.66 -37.78 29.22
C LYS A 393 -25.95 -37.26 30.63
N ASN A 394 -26.84 -36.28 30.76
CA ASN A 394 -27.17 -35.63 32.03
C ASN A 394 -27.96 -36.57 32.97
N GLY A 395 -27.73 -36.51 34.27
CA GLY A 395 -28.50 -37.26 35.29
C GLY A 395 -29.87 -36.66 35.62
N TYR A 396 -30.57 -37.26 36.59
CA TYR A 396 -31.91 -36.85 37.04
C TYR A 396 -31.93 -36.14 38.40
N VAL A 397 -32.69 -35.05 38.49
CA VAL A 397 -33.14 -34.43 39.74
C VAL A 397 -34.33 -35.21 40.30
N ILE A 398 -34.30 -35.49 41.60
CA ILE A 398 -35.28 -36.29 42.34
C ILE A 398 -35.78 -35.46 43.55
N PRO A 399 -37.08 -35.17 43.68
CA PRO A 399 -37.62 -34.39 44.79
C PRO A 399 -37.83 -35.24 46.06
N VAL A 400 -37.40 -34.71 47.21
CA VAL A 400 -37.53 -35.31 48.55
C VAL A 400 -38.02 -34.29 49.58
N ASP A 401 -38.56 -34.75 50.70
CA ASP A 401 -39.01 -33.92 51.81
C ASP A 401 -37.86 -33.57 52.79
N GLU A 402 -38.19 -32.88 53.89
CA GLU A 402 -37.26 -32.53 54.98
C GLU A 402 -36.51 -33.76 55.55
N ASN A 403 -37.12 -34.95 55.49
CA ASN A 403 -36.61 -36.21 56.01
C ASN A 403 -35.84 -37.04 54.96
N GLY A 404 -35.79 -36.60 53.70
CA GLY A 404 -35.20 -37.34 52.58
C GLY A 404 -36.12 -38.39 51.95
N GLN A 405 -37.41 -38.40 52.27
CA GLN A 405 -38.39 -39.30 51.65
C GLN A 405 -38.92 -38.69 50.34
N LYS A 406 -39.08 -39.52 49.29
CA LYS A 406 -39.47 -39.06 47.95
C LYS A 406 -40.88 -38.47 47.94
N ILE A 407 -41.03 -37.33 47.28
CA ILE A 407 -42.31 -36.65 47.10
C ILE A 407 -42.97 -37.18 45.81
N ASP A 408 -43.74 -38.26 45.92
CA ASP A 408 -44.36 -38.96 44.78
C ASP A 408 -45.32 -38.07 43.94
N SER A 409 -45.75 -36.91 44.45
CA SER A 409 -46.53 -35.92 43.69
C SER A 409 -45.69 -35.05 42.75
N LEU A 410 -44.37 -35.10 42.83
CA LEU A 410 -43.44 -34.33 41.98
C LEU A 410 -42.64 -35.27 41.07
N PRO A 411 -42.56 -35.01 39.75
CA PRO A 411 -41.86 -35.89 38.82
C PRO A 411 -40.34 -35.81 38.98
N LYS A 412 -39.64 -36.93 38.74
CA LYS A 412 -38.19 -36.90 38.48
C LYS A 412 -37.91 -36.35 37.08
N LEU A 413 -36.88 -35.52 36.93
CA LEU A 413 -36.61 -34.75 35.72
C LEU A 413 -35.12 -34.77 35.37
N ARG A 414 -34.75 -34.79 34.09
CA ARG A 414 -33.32 -34.73 33.72
C ARG A 414 -32.79 -33.30 33.93
N PHE A 415 -31.53 -33.13 34.35
CA PHE A 415 -30.88 -31.82 34.35
C PHE A 415 -30.93 -31.21 32.94
N ALA A 416 -31.39 -29.97 32.85
CA ALA A 416 -31.46 -29.24 31.59
C ALA A 416 -30.05 -28.76 31.21
N SER A 417 -29.58 -29.08 30.00
CA SER A 417 -28.36 -28.45 29.47
C SER A 417 -28.57 -26.94 29.38
N ASP A 418 -27.56 -26.14 29.74
CA ASP A 418 -27.65 -24.70 29.50
C ASP A 418 -27.72 -24.43 27.98
N LYS A 419 -28.53 -23.44 27.61
CA LYS A 419 -28.84 -23.09 26.21
C LYS A 419 -27.69 -22.37 25.49
N ASP A 420 -26.78 -21.74 26.22
CA ASP A 420 -25.69 -20.90 25.69
C ASP A 420 -24.30 -21.51 26.00
N ASP A 421 -24.14 -22.29 27.08
CA ASP A 421 -22.88 -22.95 27.47
C ASP A 421 -23.01 -24.49 27.59
N PRO A 422 -22.45 -25.29 26.67
CA PRO A 422 -22.60 -26.74 26.63
C PRO A 422 -21.81 -27.46 27.74
N THR A 423 -21.06 -26.74 28.59
CA THR A 423 -20.39 -27.29 29.78
C THR A 423 -21.22 -27.15 31.05
N LEU A 424 -22.33 -26.42 31.02
CA LEU A 424 -23.19 -26.14 32.17
C LEU A 424 -24.53 -26.88 32.08
N VAL A 425 -25.11 -27.15 33.25
CA VAL A 425 -26.49 -27.65 33.39
C VAL A 425 -27.23 -26.84 34.45
N SER A 426 -28.56 -26.89 34.39
CA SER A 426 -29.48 -26.20 35.28
C SER A 426 -30.58 -27.12 35.79
N LEU A 427 -31.23 -26.71 36.88
CA LEU A 427 -32.48 -27.33 37.32
C LEU A 427 -33.59 -26.99 36.29
N PRO A 428 -34.41 -27.96 35.86
CA PRO A 428 -35.43 -27.73 34.83
C PRO A 428 -36.50 -26.73 35.27
N GLU A 429 -36.71 -25.69 34.46
CA GLU A 429 -37.64 -24.60 34.77
C GLU A 429 -39.10 -25.06 34.94
N ASN A 430 -39.87 -24.24 35.67
CA ASN A 430 -41.31 -24.35 35.93
C ASN A 430 -41.83 -25.69 36.49
N SER A 431 -40.95 -26.63 36.81
CA SER A 431 -41.33 -27.98 37.25
C SER A 431 -41.29 -28.17 38.78
N LEU A 432 -41.05 -27.09 39.52
CA LEU A 432 -40.72 -27.10 40.96
C LEU A 432 -41.64 -26.17 41.79
N LYS A 433 -42.86 -25.89 41.31
CA LYS A 433 -43.85 -25.04 41.98
C LYS A 433 -45.04 -25.89 42.45
N ASP A 434 -45.19 -26.01 43.76
CA ASP A 434 -46.29 -26.70 44.43
C ASP A 434 -47.04 -25.69 45.33
N GLU A 435 -48.34 -25.90 45.58
CA GLU A 435 -49.15 -24.96 46.39
C GLU A 435 -48.82 -25.03 47.90
N LYS A 436 -48.24 -26.14 48.34
CA LYS A 436 -47.96 -26.50 49.73
C LYS A 436 -46.47 -26.47 50.07
N TYR A 437 -45.60 -26.64 49.06
CA TYR A 437 -44.15 -26.83 49.23
C TYR A 437 -43.28 -25.82 48.44
N GLU A 438 -42.14 -25.40 49.01
CA GLU A 438 -41.10 -24.63 48.28
C GLU A 438 -39.69 -25.22 48.44
N PRO A 439 -38.84 -25.20 47.38
CA PRO A 439 -37.55 -25.88 47.39
C PRO A 439 -36.46 -25.17 48.20
N GLU A 440 -35.60 -25.96 48.85
CA GLU A 440 -34.36 -25.48 49.48
C GLU A 440 -33.34 -25.02 48.43
N LYS A 441 -32.51 -24.02 48.76
CA LYS A 441 -31.59 -23.40 47.80
C LYS A 441 -30.32 -24.26 47.60
N VAL A 442 -30.31 -25.04 46.53
CA VAL A 442 -29.18 -25.87 46.09
C VAL A 442 -28.08 -25.03 45.42
N ASP A 443 -26.82 -25.31 45.71
CA ASP A 443 -25.66 -24.90 44.89
C ASP A 443 -25.33 -26.02 43.88
N LEU A 444 -25.21 -25.66 42.60
CA LEU A 444 -24.96 -26.62 41.53
C LEU A 444 -23.47 -26.86 41.25
N THR A 445 -22.56 -26.08 41.86
CA THR A 445 -21.13 -26.10 41.51
C THR A 445 -20.37 -27.33 42.01
N GLU A 446 -20.90 -28.05 43.02
CA GLU A 446 -20.30 -29.27 43.58
C GLU A 446 -20.91 -30.58 43.02
N ILE A 447 -21.95 -30.49 42.16
CA ILE A 447 -22.70 -31.64 41.68
C ILE A 447 -22.06 -32.23 40.41
N ASP A 448 -21.98 -33.56 40.33
CA ASP A 448 -21.62 -34.28 39.10
C ASP A 448 -22.85 -34.38 38.17
N PRO A 449 -22.92 -33.63 37.05
CA PRO A 449 -24.11 -33.58 36.20
C PRO A 449 -24.37 -34.86 35.41
N ALA A 450 -23.46 -35.84 35.45
CA ALA A 450 -23.66 -37.18 34.90
C ALA A 450 -24.39 -38.15 35.86
N LYS A 451 -24.74 -37.70 37.08
CA LYS A 451 -25.39 -38.51 38.13
C LYS A 451 -26.73 -37.94 38.57
N ASP A 452 -27.54 -38.79 39.18
CA ASP A 452 -28.81 -38.40 39.80
C ASP A 452 -28.57 -37.66 41.14
N PHE A 453 -29.45 -36.72 41.49
CA PHE A 453 -29.33 -35.80 42.62
C PHE A 453 -30.67 -35.60 43.34
N GLU A 454 -30.67 -35.46 44.67
CA GLU A 454 -31.89 -35.36 45.50
C GLU A 454 -32.06 -33.96 46.13
N ALA A 455 -33.26 -33.36 46.05
CA ALA A 455 -33.53 -31.96 46.43
C ALA A 455 -34.75 -31.77 47.37
N LYS A 456 -34.62 -30.91 48.39
CA LYS A 456 -35.52 -30.77 49.57
C LYS A 456 -36.57 -29.64 49.47
N TYR A 457 -37.65 -29.69 50.28
CA TYR A 457 -38.84 -28.81 50.21
C TYR A 457 -39.54 -28.50 51.58
N LEU A 458 -40.14 -27.29 51.76
CA LEU A 458 -40.65 -26.70 53.04
C LEU A 458 -42.09 -26.06 52.98
N LEU A 459 -42.76 -25.74 54.12
CA LEU A 459 -44.21 -25.38 54.27
C LEU A 459 -44.55 -23.92 54.79
N LYS A 460 -45.84 -23.45 54.77
CA LYS A 460 -46.27 -22.02 54.96
C LYS A 460 -47.52 -21.72 55.85
N HIS A 461 -47.66 -20.47 56.36
CA HIS A 461 -48.72 -19.95 57.28
C HIS A 461 -49.17 -18.47 56.95
N LYS A 462 -50.27 -17.93 57.53
CA LYS A 462 -50.81 -16.55 57.28
C LYS A 462 -51.50 -15.87 58.50
N TYR A 463 -51.34 -14.54 58.66
CA TYR A 463 -52.07 -13.65 59.60
C TYR A 463 -52.43 -12.31 58.92
N VAL A 464 -53.35 -11.48 59.47
CA VAL A 464 -53.75 -10.19 58.87
C VAL A 464 -53.88 -9.00 59.86
N THR A 465 -53.90 -7.79 59.31
CA THR A 465 -54.09 -6.51 60.03
C THR A 465 -55.41 -5.88 59.59
N ILE A 466 -56.21 -5.36 60.52
CA ILE A 466 -57.45 -4.62 60.22
C ILE A 466 -57.29 -3.17 60.66
N ASN A 467 -57.62 -2.23 59.77
CA ASN A 467 -57.48 -0.80 60.05
C ASN A 467 -58.31 0.07 59.10
N LYS A 468 -57.99 1.36 59.07
CA LYS A 468 -58.62 2.39 58.24
C LYS A 468 -58.66 2.08 56.73
N ASP A 469 -57.76 1.24 56.22
CA ASP A 469 -57.57 0.91 54.80
C ASP A 469 -57.82 -0.58 54.48
N ASN A 470 -57.92 -1.45 55.49
CA ASN A 470 -58.31 -2.86 55.37
C ASN A 470 -59.40 -3.21 56.40
N SER A 471 -60.66 -3.08 56.00
CA SER A 471 -61.83 -3.30 56.87
C SER A 471 -62.46 -4.68 56.69
N HIS A 472 -62.75 -5.39 57.78
CA HIS A 472 -63.57 -6.61 57.77
C HIS A 472 -65.04 -6.29 58.04
N PHE A 473 -65.96 -7.00 57.39
CA PHE A 473 -67.39 -6.67 57.38
C PHE A 473 -68.03 -6.59 58.77
N ASP A 474 -67.61 -7.47 59.68
CA ASP A 474 -68.17 -7.63 61.03
C ASP A 474 -67.63 -6.61 62.06
N ILE A 475 -66.77 -5.66 61.65
CA ILE A 475 -66.08 -4.73 62.56
C ILE A 475 -66.48 -3.27 62.27
N ASN A 476 -66.97 -2.59 63.30
CA ASN A 476 -67.45 -1.20 63.24
C ASN A 476 -66.31 -0.19 62.96
N PRO A 477 -66.37 0.62 61.88
CA PRO A 477 -65.36 1.65 61.60
C PRO A 477 -65.24 2.76 62.66
N GLY A 478 -66.29 2.98 63.47
CA GLY A 478 -66.25 3.90 64.61
C GLY A 478 -65.21 3.49 65.67
N SER A 479 -64.79 2.23 65.68
CA SER A 479 -63.68 1.76 66.51
C SER A 479 -62.31 2.30 66.08
N TYR A 480 -62.20 3.02 64.95
CA TYR A 480 -60.91 3.49 64.40
C TYR A 480 -60.85 4.80 63.53
N ARG A 481 -61.84 5.72 63.44
CA ARG A 481 -61.69 7.03 62.69
C ARG A 481 -62.57 8.26 63.15
N ARG A 482 -62.09 9.54 63.05
CA ARG A 482 -62.85 10.86 63.20
C ARG A 482 -62.11 12.16 62.66
N THR A 483 -62.73 13.36 62.50
CA THR A 483 -62.23 14.54 61.65
C THR A 483 -62.40 16.02 62.20
N VAL A 484 -61.55 17.03 61.80
CA VAL A 484 -61.53 18.53 62.16
C VAL A 484 -60.91 19.48 61.05
N THR A 485 -61.07 20.84 61.00
CA THR A 485 -60.60 21.77 59.88
C THR A 485 -60.02 23.21 60.21
N ALA A 486 -59.37 23.96 59.27
CA ALA A 486 -58.92 25.39 59.37
C ALA A 486 -58.56 26.10 58.02
N ILE A 487 -58.52 27.46 57.89
CA ILE A 487 -58.47 28.22 56.58
C ILE A 487 -57.57 29.51 56.53
N VAL A 488 -56.97 29.89 55.37
CA VAL A 488 -56.24 31.16 55.07
C VAL A 488 -56.56 31.73 53.65
N ARG A 489 -56.57 33.06 53.40
CA ARG A 489 -56.95 33.75 52.12
C ARG A 489 -55.90 34.73 51.54
N TYR A 490 -55.94 35.05 50.23
CA TYR A 490 -54.98 35.94 49.52
C TYR A 490 -55.61 36.97 48.56
N GLU A 491 -55.02 38.17 48.42
CA GLU A 491 -55.50 39.28 47.55
C GLU A 491 -54.39 40.07 46.82
N GLY A 492 -54.74 40.93 45.85
CA GLY A 492 -53.85 41.97 45.29
C GLY A 492 -53.17 41.70 43.94
N ALA A 493 -52.92 40.45 43.56
CA ALA A 493 -52.30 40.06 42.27
C ALA A 493 -53.33 39.88 41.12
N GLY A 494 -54.60 40.22 41.33
CA GLY A 494 -55.68 40.05 40.35
C GLY A 494 -55.99 38.58 40.07
N ASP A 495 -56.13 38.22 38.79
CA ASP A 495 -56.38 36.83 38.34
C ASP A 495 -55.25 35.83 38.73
N LYS A 496 -54.13 36.33 39.26
CA LYS A 496 -53.01 35.52 39.79
C LYS A 496 -53.11 35.26 41.30
N ASN A 497 -54.12 35.76 42.01
CA ASN A 497 -54.29 35.48 43.44
C ASN A 497 -54.32 33.96 43.70
N PRO A 498 -53.55 33.45 44.68
CA PRO A 498 -53.68 32.06 45.12
C PRO A 498 -55.09 31.78 45.66
N LYS A 499 -55.49 30.51 45.63
CA LYS A 499 -56.72 30.06 46.29
C LYS A 499 -56.52 30.07 47.81
N ASP A 500 -57.63 30.17 48.54
CA ASP A 500 -57.64 29.95 49.98
C ASP A 500 -57.00 28.60 50.34
N SER A 501 -56.09 28.59 51.31
CA SER A 501 -55.48 27.39 51.87
C SER A 501 -56.42 26.82 52.93
N ILE A 502 -56.72 25.51 52.87
CA ILE A 502 -57.62 24.83 53.81
C ILE A 502 -56.93 23.57 54.32
N GLN A 503 -56.87 23.40 55.64
CA GLN A 503 -56.29 22.25 56.32
C GLN A 503 -57.37 21.43 57.03
N THR A 504 -57.17 20.11 57.12
CA THR A 504 -58.04 19.18 57.87
C THR A 504 -57.20 18.10 58.55
N VAL A 505 -57.75 17.47 59.60
CA VAL A 505 -57.07 16.45 60.43
C VAL A 505 -58.01 15.25 60.65
N GLN A 506 -57.47 14.03 60.59
CA GLN A 506 -58.17 12.76 60.82
C GLN A 506 -57.49 11.95 61.95
N TRP A 507 -58.22 11.54 62.97
CA TRP A 507 -57.71 10.64 64.02
C TRP A 507 -58.01 9.18 63.66
N ASN A 508 -57.03 8.27 63.80
CA ASN A 508 -57.14 6.86 63.40
C ASN A 508 -56.39 5.90 64.36
N ARG A 509 -56.64 4.58 64.24
CA ARG A 509 -55.82 3.48 64.81
C ARG A 509 -55.89 2.17 63.99
N SER A 510 -55.12 1.13 64.37
CA SER A 510 -55.13 -0.22 63.76
C SER A 510 -55.35 -1.33 64.81
N ILE A 511 -55.78 -2.52 64.39
CA ILE A 511 -56.00 -3.73 65.22
C ILE A 511 -55.49 -5.02 64.55
N THR A 512 -55.22 -6.04 65.35
CA THR A 512 -54.77 -7.38 64.90
C THR A 512 -55.94 -8.33 64.74
N TYR A 513 -55.93 -9.15 63.67
CA TYR A 513 -56.95 -10.17 63.44
C TYR A 513 -56.34 -11.46 62.89
N ASP A 514 -56.69 -12.60 63.49
CA ASP A 514 -56.27 -13.90 63.00
C ASP A 514 -57.35 -14.49 62.07
N GLU A 515 -56.99 -14.71 60.82
CA GLU A 515 -57.89 -15.26 59.80
C GLU A 515 -58.28 -16.73 60.08
N VAL A 516 -57.50 -17.46 60.88
CA VAL A 516 -57.71 -18.87 61.22
C VAL A 516 -58.56 -19.03 62.49
N THR A 517 -58.36 -18.17 63.51
CA THR A 517 -59.05 -18.27 64.82
C THR A 517 -60.17 -17.25 65.04
N LYS A 518 -60.26 -16.18 64.22
CA LYS A 518 -61.36 -15.19 64.15
C LYS A 518 -61.48 -14.19 65.32
N GLU A 519 -60.49 -14.09 66.21
CA GLU A 519 -60.50 -13.11 67.32
C GLU A 519 -59.77 -11.79 66.98
N ILE A 520 -60.18 -10.70 67.66
CA ILE A 520 -59.46 -9.42 67.67
C ILE A 520 -58.55 -9.41 68.91
N LEU A 521 -57.25 -9.17 68.70
CA LEU A 521 -56.27 -9.14 69.80
C LEU A 521 -55.92 -7.68 70.13
N GLU A 522 -56.38 -7.16 71.27
CA GLU A 522 -56.21 -5.74 71.64
C GLU A 522 -54.76 -5.30 71.88
N ASP A 523 -53.86 -6.23 72.25
CA ASP A 523 -52.40 -6.02 72.28
C ASP A 523 -51.66 -6.90 71.24
N GLY A 524 -52.36 -7.26 70.15
CA GLY A 524 -51.77 -8.09 69.10
C GLY A 524 -50.69 -7.34 68.27
N LYS A 525 -49.89 -8.13 67.52
CA LYS A 525 -48.75 -7.70 66.69
C LYS A 525 -48.93 -6.44 65.81
N TYR A 526 -50.17 -6.06 65.48
CA TYR A 526 -50.51 -4.96 64.59
C TYR A 526 -51.47 -3.92 65.21
N THR A 527 -51.65 -3.90 66.55
CA THR A 527 -52.61 -3.03 67.24
C THR A 527 -51.98 -1.74 67.77
N THR A 528 -52.71 -0.62 67.77
CA THR A 528 -52.15 0.72 68.07
C THR A 528 -53.09 1.65 68.83
N ASP A 529 -52.49 2.66 69.49
CA ASP A 529 -53.19 3.83 70.03
C ASP A 529 -53.96 4.65 68.99
N TRP A 530 -54.92 5.44 69.47
CA TRP A 530 -55.52 6.55 68.75
C TRP A 530 -54.55 7.71 68.59
N LYS A 531 -54.26 8.12 67.35
CA LYS A 531 -53.45 9.31 67.05
C LYS A 531 -54.15 10.20 66.03
N PRO A 532 -53.97 11.54 66.09
CA PRO A 532 -54.26 12.37 64.93
C PRO A 532 -53.29 12.01 63.80
N ASP A 533 -53.66 12.29 62.55
CA ASP A 533 -52.71 12.28 61.44
C ASP A 533 -51.81 13.53 61.43
N LYS A 534 -52.14 14.57 62.22
CA LYS A 534 -51.38 15.82 62.39
C LYS A 534 -51.55 16.40 63.80
N GLU A 535 -50.45 16.79 64.44
CA GLU A 535 -50.44 17.43 65.76
C GLU A 535 -50.66 18.95 65.70
N TYR A 536 -50.54 19.55 64.51
CA TYR A 536 -50.62 21.00 64.29
C TYR A 536 -51.30 21.33 62.96
N PHE A 537 -51.94 22.49 62.91
CA PHE A 537 -52.26 23.19 61.68
C PHE A 537 -50.97 23.90 61.27
N GLU A 538 -50.35 23.42 60.21
CA GLU A 538 -49.01 23.84 59.83
C GLU A 538 -48.99 25.29 59.36
N ALA A 539 -47.82 25.93 59.45
CA ALA A 539 -47.63 27.27 58.90
C ALA A 539 -48.01 27.28 57.41
N VAL A 540 -48.70 28.34 56.99
CA VAL A 540 -49.10 28.52 55.59
C VAL A 540 -48.22 29.60 54.99
N ASP A 541 -47.20 29.15 54.25
CA ASP A 541 -46.33 30.04 53.47
C ASP A 541 -47.14 30.83 52.43
N THR A 542 -46.75 32.07 52.19
CA THR A 542 -47.34 32.89 51.13
C THR A 542 -46.71 32.52 49.78
N PRO A 543 -47.47 32.08 48.77
CA PRO A 543 -46.90 31.65 47.49
C PRO A 543 -46.09 32.76 46.80
N VAL A 544 -44.90 32.45 46.29
CA VAL A 544 -44.12 33.38 45.47
C VAL A 544 -44.80 33.55 44.11
N ILE A 545 -45.18 34.79 43.76
CA ILE A 545 -45.74 35.13 42.45
C ILE A 545 -44.67 35.87 41.65
N SER A 546 -44.09 35.23 40.63
CA SER A 546 -43.02 35.83 39.83
C SER A 546 -43.46 37.17 39.19
N GLY A 547 -42.68 38.22 39.46
CA GLY A 547 -42.95 39.61 39.05
C GLY A 547 -43.84 40.40 40.01
N PHE A 548 -44.12 39.87 41.20
CA PHE A 548 -44.92 40.47 42.26
C PHE A 548 -44.29 40.21 43.65
N THR A 549 -44.50 41.10 44.62
CA THR A 549 -44.07 40.93 46.03
C THR A 549 -45.26 40.97 46.99
N ALA A 550 -45.19 40.21 48.09
CA ALA A 550 -46.22 40.10 49.13
C ALA A 550 -46.00 41.06 50.32
N ASP A 551 -47.03 41.29 51.13
CA ASP A 551 -46.94 42.02 52.41
C ASP A 551 -46.59 41.13 53.62
N ILE A 552 -46.98 39.86 53.60
CA ILE A 552 -46.71 38.86 54.65
C ILE A 552 -46.12 37.61 54.01
N GLY A 553 -44.96 37.14 54.49
CA GLY A 553 -44.27 35.98 53.93
C GLY A 553 -44.81 34.61 54.36
N VAL A 554 -45.28 34.48 55.61
CA VAL A 554 -45.78 33.22 56.18
C VAL A 554 -46.87 33.53 57.22
N VAL A 555 -47.97 32.78 57.22
CA VAL A 555 -48.94 32.74 58.32
C VAL A 555 -48.54 31.62 59.27
N ALA A 556 -48.26 31.96 60.54
CA ALA A 556 -47.59 31.05 61.48
C ALA A 556 -48.40 29.80 61.88
N LYS A 557 -47.67 28.75 62.26
CA LYS A 557 -48.15 27.44 62.74
C LYS A 557 -49.00 27.57 64.01
N HIS A 558 -50.00 26.70 64.16
CA HIS A 558 -50.91 26.68 65.30
C HIS A 558 -51.25 25.24 65.75
N ASP A 559 -51.43 25.01 67.05
CA ASP A 559 -51.73 23.68 67.61
C ASP A 559 -53.09 23.13 67.14
N VAL A 560 -53.18 21.81 66.91
CA VAL A 560 -54.46 21.14 66.60
C VAL A 560 -55.27 20.97 67.86
N THR A 561 -56.42 21.63 67.88
CA THR A 561 -57.50 21.35 68.81
C THR A 561 -58.52 20.40 68.15
N GLN A 562 -59.62 20.08 68.84
CA GLN A 562 -60.73 19.35 68.22
C GLN A 562 -61.79 20.30 67.60
N SER A 563 -61.36 21.52 67.17
CA SER A 563 -62.14 22.66 66.64
C SER A 563 -61.34 23.53 65.62
N ASP A 564 -62.00 24.50 64.95
CA ASP A 564 -61.55 25.13 63.66
C ASP A 564 -61.14 26.65 63.68
N LEU A 565 -60.36 27.17 62.69
CA LEU A 565 -59.64 28.50 62.66
C LEU A 565 -59.48 29.23 61.27
N PHE A 566 -59.09 30.55 61.20
CA PHE A 566 -59.07 31.44 59.97
C PHE A 566 -58.00 32.60 59.85
N ALA A 567 -57.48 33.02 58.65
CA ALA A 567 -56.57 34.22 58.37
C ALA A 567 -56.47 34.79 56.89
N THR A 568 -55.68 35.87 56.57
CA THR A 568 -55.57 36.57 55.22
C THR A 568 -54.20 37.30 54.88
N VAL A 569 -53.79 37.46 53.59
CA VAL A 569 -52.51 38.08 53.04
C VAL A 569 -52.67 38.89 51.69
N LYS A 570 -51.73 39.77 51.25
CA LYS A 570 -51.79 40.60 49.99
C LYS A 570 -50.48 40.74 49.13
N TYR A 571 -50.59 41.24 47.87
CA TYR A 571 -49.47 41.42 46.88
C TYR A 571 -49.42 42.77 46.10
N GLN A 572 -48.24 43.12 45.52
CA GLN A 572 -47.89 44.25 44.62
C GLN A 572 -46.96 43.83 43.45
N LYS A 573 -46.58 44.69 42.48
CA LYS A 573 -45.89 44.31 41.21
C LYS A 573 -44.50 44.96 40.98
N ASN A 574 -43.52 44.19 40.48
CA ASN A 574 -42.10 44.56 40.27
C ASN A 574 -41.80 45.37 38.98
N GLY A 575 -40.59 45.98 38.92
CA GLY A 575 -39.97 46.63 37.74
C GLY A 575 -39.19 45.67 36.81
N ALA A 576 -38.41 46.19 35.85
CA ALA A 576 -37.77 45.41 34.78
C ALA A 576 -36.41 45.92 34.21
N ILE A 577 -35.60 45.02 33.65
CA ILE A 577 -34.42 45.31 32.82
C ILE A 577 -34.83 45.58 31.35
N ILE A 578 -34.27 46.64 30.76
CA ILE A 578 -34.55 47.12 29.39
C ILE A 578 -33.25 47.15 28.55
N PRO A 579 -33.10 46.24 27.55
CA PRO A 579 -31.92 46.23 26.68
C PRO A 579 -31.86 47.38 25.66
N VAL A 580 -30.73 48.09 25.62
CA VAL A 580 -30.43 49.17 24.67
C VAL A 580 -29.16 48.93 23.85
N ASP A 581 -29.10 49.53 22.67
CA ASP A 581 -27.90 49.59 21.84
C ASP A 581 -26.87 50.60 22.36
N GLU A 582 -25.71 50.66 21.71
CA GLU A 582 -24.59 51.56 22.03
C GLU A 582 -24.96 53.07 21.89
N GLY A 583 -26.11 53.39 21.27
CA GLY A 583 -26.71 54.73 21.21
C GLY A 583 -27.82 54.98 22.23
N GLY A 584 -28.06 54.05 23.17
CA GLY A 584 -29.08 54.16 24.21
C GLY A 584 -30.52 53.88 23.74
N LYS A 585 -30.71 53.36 22.53
CA LYS A 585 -32.03 53.06 21.96
C LYS A 585 -32.42 51.60 22.19
N GLU A 586 -33.68 51.36 22.51
CA GLU A 586 -34.18 50.02 22.87
C GLU A 586 -34.11 49.03 21.71
N ILE A 587 -33.54 47.85 21.97
CA ILE A 587 -33.31 46.81 20.95
C ILE A 587 -34.65 46.12 20.67
N ALA A 588 -35.36 46.57 19.63
CA ALA A 588 -36.76 46.24 19.32
C ALA A 588 -37.14 44.74 19.08
N LYS A 589 -36.23 43.79 19.33
CA LYS A 589 -36.51 42.34 19.37
C LYS A 589 -36.27 41.71 20.74
N ALA A 590 -35.60 42.40 21.66
CA ALA A 590 -35.48 42.01 23.05
C ALA A 590 -36.67 42.61 23.83
N LYS A 591 -37.35 41.79 24.63
CA LYS A 591 -38.46 42.25 25.48
C LYS A 591 -37.90 42.76 26.82
N PRO A 592 -38.58 43.71 27.49
CA PRO A 592 -38.38 43.98 28.91
C PRO A 592 -38.43 42.71 29.75
N ILE A 593 -37.53 42.58 30.72
CA ILE A 593 -37.37 41.40 31.57
C ILE A 593 -37.69 41.81 33.01
N PRO A 594 -38.83 41.41 33.60
CA PRO A 594 -39.21 41.84 34.94
C PRO A 594 -38.31 41.22 36.00
N PHE A 595 -37.99 41.98 37.05
CA PHE A 595 -37.17 41.51 38.17
C PHE A 595 -37.85 40.32 38.85
N LEU A 596 -37.08 39.25 39.02
CA LEU A 596 -37.50 38.04 39.69
C LEU A 596 -37.70 38.30 41.19
N THR A 597 -38.94 38.11 41.63
CA THR A 597 -39.26 37.88 43.05
C THR A 597 -38.38 36.76 43.58
N ASP A 598 -37.85 36.91 44.78
CA ASP A 598 -37.04 35.88 45.41
C ASP A 598 -37.88 34.60 45.58
N LEU A 599 -37.37 33.46 45.09
CA LEU A 599 -38.08 32.19 45.13
C LEU A 599 -38.17 31.59 46.55
N THR A 600 -37.49 32.20 47.52
CA THR A 600 -37.49 31.83 48.94
C THR A 600 -38.12 32.89 49.85
N ASP A 601 -38.32 34.13 49.38
CA ASP A 601 -38.99 35.21 50.11
C ASP A 601 -39.99 35.95 49.19
N PRO A 602 -41.31 35.68 49.31
CA PRO A 602 -42.31 36.31 48.45
C PRO A 602 -42.40 37.83 48.64
N THR A 603 -41.80 38.41 49.68
CA THR A 603 -41.85 39.85 49.96
C THR A 603 -40.75 40.66 49.23
N ARG A 604 -39.81 39.99 48.55
CA ARG A 604 -38.57 40.61 48.02
C ARG A 604 -38.27 40.22 46.57
N VAL A 605 -37.29 40.89 45.97
CA VAL A 605 -36.67 40.51 44.69
C VAL A 605 -35.18 40.20 44.91
N LEU A 606 -34.57 39.48 43.97
CA LEU A 606 -33.14 39.20 44.00
C LEU A 606 -32.32 40.51 44.01
N ALA A 607 -31.32 40.60 44.88
CA ALA A 607 -30.52 41.83 45.04
C ALA A 607 -29.69 42.19 43.78
N THR A 608 -29.31 41.17 43.00
CA THR A 608 -28.60 41.30 41.73
C THR A 608 -29.18 40.33 40.71
N GLU A 609 -29.37 40.78 39.46
CA GLU A 609 -29.76 39.93 38.33
C GLU A 609 -28.67 39.90 37.25
N GLU A 610 -28.45 38.73 36.67
CA GLU A 610 -27.54 38.54 35.53
C GLU A 610 -28.12 39.16 34.25
N ILE A 611 -27.24 39.72 33.42
CA ILE A 611 -27.60 40.34 32.13
C ILE A 611 -27.59 39.25 31.03
N PRO A 612 -28.77 38.87 30.48
CA PRO A 612 -28.87 37.70 29.60
C PRO A 612 -28.31 37.93 28.19
N GLU A 613 -27.94 36.85 27.49
CA GLU A 613 -27.28 36.96 26.19
C GLU A 613 -28.21 37.25 25.01
N ILE A 614 -27.97 38.40 24.36
CA ILE A 614 -28.62 38.76 23.10
C ILE A 614 -27.76 38.26 21.92
N LYS A 615 -28.30 37.29 21.18
CA LYS A 615 -27.62 36.64 20.04
C LYS A 615 -27.13 37.65 19.00
N GLY A 616 -25.83 37.66 18.74
CA GLY A 616 -25.13 38.58 17.82
C GLY A 616 -24.37 39.72 18.53
N TYR A 617 -24.68 39.97 19.80
CA TYR A 617 -24.08 41.03 20.61
C TYR A 617 -23.26 40.47 21.79
N ARG A 618 -22.55 41.34 22.51
CA ARG A 618 -22.01 41.14 23.86
C ARG A 618 -22.65 42.18 24.80
N ARG A 619 -22.96 41.78 26.03
CA ARG A 619 -23.31 42.68 27.14
C ARG A 619 -22.09 43.54 27.52
N THR A 620 -22.30 44.77 28.02
CA THR A 620 -21.21 45.61 28.56
C THR A 620 -20.84 45.28 30.00
N GLU A 621 -21.80 44.75 30.76
CA GLU A 621 -21.69 44.35 32.16
C GLU A 621 -22.35 42.97 32.33
N GLU A 622 -22.06 42.23 33.41
CA GLU A 622 -22.56 40.85 33.57
C GLU A 622 -23.76 40.73 34.50
N SER A 623 -23.96 41.68 35.42
CA SER A 623 -25.09 41.71 36.35
C SER A 623 -25.44 43.15 36.78
N VAL A 624 -26.71 43.44 37.03
CA VAL A 624 -27.17 44.72 37.61
C VAL A 624 -27.51 44.58 39.09
N LEU A 625 -27.24 45.61 39.90
CA LEU A 625 -27.63 45.71 41.30
C LEU A 625 -29.00 46.41 41.42
N ILE A 626 -30.01 45.70 41.91
CA ILE A 626 -31.37 46.22 42.04
C ILE A 626 -31.49 46.98 43.36
N LYS A 627 -31.63 48.31 43.27
CA LYS A 627 -31.75 49.22 44.44
C LYS A 627 -33.21 49.56 44.81
N ASP A 628 -34.14 49.30 43.90
CA ASP A 628 -35.57 49.57 44.04
C ASP A 628 -36.32 48.46 43.27
N PRO A 629 -37.08 47.57 43.93
CA PRO A 629 -37.74 46.43 43.29
C PRO A 629 -38.88 46.84 42.33
N LEU A 630 -39.32 48.11 42.36
CA LEU A 630 -40.49 48.58 41.63
C LEU A 630 -40.13 49.43 40.39
N LYS A 631 -38.83 49.54 40.04
CA LYS A 631 -38.35 50.54 39.06
C LYS A 631 -37.33 50.01 38.04
N ASP A 632 -37.60 50.29 36.77
CA ASP A 632 -36.84 49.76 35.63
C ASP A 632 -35.38 50.26 35.51
N ILE A 633 -34.51 49.43 34.92
CA ILE A 633 -33.08 49.66 34.67
C ILE A 633 -32.74 49.45 33.18
N LYS A 634 -31.86 50.27 32.59
CA LYS A 634 -31.41 50.14 31.19
C LYS A 634 -29.98 49.60 31.07
N VAL A 635 -29.72 48.72 30.08
CA VAL A 635 -28.44 47.99 29.94
C VAL A 635 -27.97 47.91 28.48
N THR A 636 -26.68 48.16 28.22
CA THR A 636 -26.09 48.36 26.87
C THR A 636 -25.46 47.10 26.26
N TYR A 637 -25.51 46.98 24.93
CA TYR A 637 -24.97 45.85 24.16
C TYR A 637 -24.20 46.26 22.88
N ILE A 638 -23.10 45.56 22.56
CA ILE A 638 -22.16 45.84 21.45
C ILE A 638 -22.10 44.67 20.46
N LEU A 639 -22.01 44.92 19.15
CA LEU A 639 -22.03 43.88 18.10
C LEU A 639 -20.71 43.07 17.99
N LYS A 640 -20.77 41.77 17.66
CA LYS A 640 -19.59 40.89 17.48
C LYS A 640 -19.13 40.82 15.98
N PRO A 641 -17.81 40.81 15.68
CA PRO A 641 -17.29 40.72 14.30
C PRO A 641 -17.27 39.28 13.74
N ASN A 642 -17.31 39.14 12.41
CA ASN A 642 -17.16 37.86 11.69
C ASN A 642 -15.89 37.84 10.83
N TYR A 643 -15.15 36.73 10.81
CA TYR A 643 -13.88 36.58 10.08
C TYR A 643 -13.88 35.34 9.19
N VAL A 644 -13.51 35.52 7.92
CA VAL A 644 -13.40 34.45 6.91
C VAL A 644 -11.96 34.32 6.39
N LEU A 645 -11.60 33.11 5.99
CA LEU A 645 -10.35 32.78 5.32
C LEU A 645 -10.46 33.09 3.82
N VAL A 646 -9.40 33.59 3.22
CA VAL A 646 -9.31 33.89 1.78
C VAL A 646 -8.00 33.36 1.22
N ASP A 647 -8.07 32.48 0.22
CA ASP A 647 -6.92 31.93 -0.49
C ASP A 647 -7.26 31.59 -1.97
N SER A 648 -6.49 30.70 -2.60
CA SER A 648 -6.71 30.29 -4.00
C SER A 648 -7.96 29.42 -4.22
N GLU A 649 -8.34 28.63 -3.22
CA GLU A 649 -9.49 27.71 -3.27
C GLU A 649 -10.75 28.38 -2.68
N HIS A 650 -10.55 29.41 -1.84
CA HIS A 650 -11.56 30.25 -1.19
C HIS A 650 -11.48 31.73 -1.66
N PRO A 651 -11.69 32.04 -2.96
CA PRO A 651 -11.54 33.38 -3.50
C PRO A 651 -12.66 34.33 -3.03
N TYR A 652 -12.30 35.37 -2.28
CA TYR A 652 -13.26 36.37 -1.79
C TYR A 652 -13.38 37.56 -2.74
N ARG A 653 -14.62 37.98 -3.07
CA ARG A 653 -14.93 38.85 -4.22
C ARG A 653 -14.25 40.23 -4.23
N THR A 654 -13.88 40.77 -3.07
CA THR A 654 -13.19 42.07 -2.95
C THR A 654 -11.66 41.96 -2.93
N VAL A 655 -11.09 40.76 -2.81
CA VAL A 655 -9.65 40.53 -2.68
C VAL A 655 -9.07 40.05 -4.01
N LYS A 656 -8.16 40.84 -4.61
CA LYS A 656 -7.51 40.48 -5.87
C LYS A 656 -6.59 39.26 -5.69
N PRO A 657 -6.55 38.29 -6.63
CA PRO A 657 -5.73 37.08 -6.51
C PRO A 657 -4.25 37.31 -6.19
N HIS A 658 -3.63 38.34 -6.78
CA HIS A 658 -2.24 38.73 -6.50
C HIS A 658 -1.94 39.02 -5.01
N ASN A 659 -2.96 39.30 -4.19
CA ASN A 659 -2.78 39.52 -2.76
C ASN A 659 -2.46 38.22 -1.99
N TYR A 660 -2.80 37.05 -2.54
CA TYR A 660 -2.69 35.72 -1.92
C TYR A 660 -2.07 34.63 -2.81
N SER A 661 -1.91 34.88 -4.12
CA SER A 661 -1.35 33.94 -5.11
C SER A 661 -0.55 34.72 -6.17
N ILE A 662 0.77 34.51 -6.21
CA ILE A 662 1.66 35.07 -7.24
C ILE A 662 2.28 33.89 -8.02
N PRO A 663 1.89 33.64 -9.29
CA PRO A 663 2.60 32.71 -10.16
C PRO A 663 3.93 33.34 -10.61
N VAL A 664 4.97 32.51 -10.73
CA VAL A 664 6.30 32.88 -11.22
C VAL A 664 6.85 31.77 -12.12
N LYS A 665 7.84 32.08 -12.96
CA LYS A 665 8.52 31.10 -13.82
C LYS A 665 10.03 31.32 -13.90
N GLU A 666 10.74 30.25 -14.21
CA GLU A 666 12.04 30.32 -14.88
C GLU A 666 11.82 30.12 -16.39
N THR A 667 12.42 30.95 -17.23
CA THR A 667 12.54 30.73 -18.68
C THR A 667 14.00 30.51 -19.00
N ILE A 668 14.34 29.39 -19.65
CA ILE A 668 15.65 29.20 -20.25
C ILE A 668 15.53 29.50 -21.74
N HIS A 669 16.07 30.65 -22.13
CA HIS A 669 16.18 31.10 -23.51
C HIS A 669 17.41 30.49 -24.17
N TYR A 670 17.19 29.77 -25.25
CA TYR A 670 18.24 29.26 -26.11
C TYR A 670 18.44 30.22 -27.28
N VAL A 671 19.68 30.64 -27.57
CA VAL A 671 19.98 31.61 -28.63
C VAL A 671 21.24 31.27 -29.42
N GLY A 672 21.32 31.68 -30.69
CA GLY A 672 22.56 31.63 -31.48
C GLY A 672 22.77 30.42 -32.40
N ALA A 673 21.81 29.50 -32.51
CA ALA A 673 21.88 28.36 -33.44
C ALA A 673 20.99 28.51 -34.69
N ASP A 674 20.74 29.74 -35.12
CA ASP A 674 19.92 30.09 -36.29
C ASP A 674 18.55 29.36 -36.28
N GLU A 675 18.06 28.83 -37.40
CA GLU A 675 16.82 28.04 -37.49
C GLU A 675 16.84 26.73 -36.68
N LYS A 676 18.01 26.29 -36.16
CA LYS A 676 18.14 25.12 -35.29
C LYS A 676 18.01 25.46 -33.80
N THR A 677 17.85 26.73 -33.44
CA THR A 677 17.75 27.18 -32.05
C THR A 677 16.60 26.47 -31.32
N PRO A 678 16.84 25.77 -30.20
CA PRO A 678 15.80 25.10 -29.43
C PRO A 678 14.74 26.08 -28.89
N ALA A 679 13.52 25.60 -28.69
CA ALA A 679 12.47 26.39 -28.06
C ALA A 679 12.71 26.59 -26.56
N ASP A 680 12.29 27.74 -26.02
CA ASP A 680 12.42 28.11 -24.61
C ASP A 680 11.91 27.02 -23.66
N ARG A 681 12.69 26.73 -22.61
CA ARG A 681 12.29 25.78 -21.57
C ARG A 681 11.78 26.54 -20.34
N ILE A 682 10.47 26.42 -20.08
CA ILE A 682 9.79 27.11 -18.97
C ILE A 682 9.57 26.18 -17.78
N GLN A 683 9.88 26.61 -16.57
CA GLN A 683 9.49 25.97 -15.31
C GLN A 683 8.60 26.91 -14.49
N GLY A 684 7.37 26.51 -14.17
CA GLY A 684 6.49 27.28 -13.29
C GLY A 684 6.68 26.96 -11.80
N ALA A 685 6.39 27.95 -10.95
CA ALA A 685 6.16 27.82 -9.51
C ALA A 685 5.09 28.84 -9.06
N ARG A 686 4.61 28.76 -7.82
CA ARG A 686 3.61 29.70 -7.29
C ARG A 686 3.81 29.96 -5.80
N TRP A 687 3.92 31.25 -5.48
CA TRP A 687 3.83 31.75 -4.12
C TRP A 687 2.37 31.82 -3.68
N ARG A 688 2.07 31.34 -2.48
CA ARG A 688 0.73 31.34 -1.88
C ARG A 688 0.78 31.73 -0.40
N ARG A 689 -0.27 32.42 0.05
CA ARG A 689 -0.62 32.61 1.45
C ARG A 689 -2.15 32.62 1.60
N SER A 690 -2.66 32.46 2.81
CA SER A 690 -4.05 32.83 3.12
C SER A 690 -4.10 34.22 3.76
N LEU A 691 -5.28 34.84 3.71
CA LEU A 691 -5.59 36.14 4.31
C LEU A 691 -6.85 36.04 5.16
N THR A 692 -6.92 36.86 6.21
CA THR A 692 -8.15 37.09 6.98
C THR A 692 -8.95 38.24 6.37
N VAL A 693 -10.25 38.07 6.17
CA VAL A 693 -11.17 39.17 5.83
C VAL A 693 -12.26 39.28 6.90
N ASN A 694 -12.60 40.51 7.26
CA ASN A 694 -13.79 40.82 8.05
C ASN A 694 -15.01 40.84 7.14
N ASP A 695 -15.82 39.79 7.23
CA ASP A 695 -17.01 39.56 6.39
C ASP A 695 -18.03 40.71 6.52
N ASN A 696 -18.14 41.31 7.71
CA ASN A 696 -19.07 42.41 8.00
C ASN A 696 -18.74 43.72 7.23
N ASN A 697 -17.53 43.86 6.65
CA ASN A 697 -17.14 45.07 5.90
C ASN A 697 -16.21 44.84 4.69
N GLY A 698 -15.86 43.59 4.38
CA GLY A 698 -15.02 43.21 3.23
C GLY A 698 -13.55 43.63 3.30
N LYS A 699 -13.06 44.14 4.44
CA LYS A 699 -11.65 44.54 4.61
C LYS A 699 -10.76 43.35 5.00
N VAL A 700 -9.57 43.29 4.41
CA VAL A 700 -8.49 42.40 4.86
C VAL A 700 -8.01 42.85 6.24
N ILE A 701 -7.71 41.90 7.12
CA ILE A 701 -7.06 42.13 8.42
C ILE A 701 -5.61 41.64 8.34
N GLU A 702 -4.71 42.61 8.47
CA GLU A 702 -3.28 42.40 8.71
C GLU A 702 -3.09 41.58 9.98
N ASP A 703 -2.26 40.53 9.92
CA ASP A 703 -1.98 39.55 10.98
C ASP A 703 -3.22 38.90 11.65
N GLY A 704 -4.36 38.88 10.94
CA GLY A 704 -5.57 38.20 11.41
C GLY A 704 -5.44 36.67 11.49
N LYS A 705 -6.39 36.02 12.16
CA LYS A 705 -6.44 34.58 12.49
C LYS A 705 -6.09 33.60 11.35
N TYR A 706 -6.40 33.94 10.10
CA TYR A 706 -6.18 33.10 8.91
C TYR A 706 -5.11 33.67 7.96
N THR A 707 -4.42 34.74 8.36
CA THR A 707 -3.34 35.36 7.58
C THR A 707 -2.05 34.57 7.79
N THR A 708 -1.40 34.14 6.70
CA THR A 708 -0.11 33.43 6.77
C THR A 708 1.00 34.22 6.09
N ASP A 709 2.24 33.85 6.42
CA ASP A 709 3.38 34.13 5.58
C ASP A 709 3.23 33.56 4.16
N TRP A 710 4.04 34.11 3.26
CA TRP A 710 4.17 33.63 1.89
C TRP A 710 4.98 32.33 1.85
N SER A 711 4.32 31.24 1.47
CA SER A 711 4.91 29.95 1.12
C SER A 711 5.07 29.82 -0.40
N VAL A 712 5.89 28.88 -0.86
CA VAL A 712 6.06 28.55 -2.29
C VAL A 712 5.92 27.04 -2.50
N ASP A 713 5.23 26.64 -3.57
CA ASP A 713 4.98 25.22 -3.88
C ASP A 713 6.23 24.46 -4.37
N LYS A 714 7.23 25.18 -4.88
CA LYS A 714 8.53 24.68 -5.33
C LYS A 714 9.63 25.61 -4.83
N LYS A 715 10.61 25.08 -4.08
CA LYS A 715 11.69 25.89 -3.47
C LYS A 715 12.79 26.29 -4.46
N GLU A 716 13.06 25.45 -5.44
CA GLU A 716 14.09 25.66 -6.46
C GLU A 716 13.62 25.14 -7.83
N TYR A 717 13.97 25.85 -8.89
CA TYR A 717 13.87 25.38 -10.27
C TYR A 717 14.91 24.27 -10.51
N SER A 718 14.54 23.23 -11.25
CA SER A 718 15.34 22.02 -11.38
C SER A 718 16.40 22.19 -12.47
N ALA A 719 17.64 21.73 -12.26
CA ALA A 719 18.71 21.85 -13.24
C ALA A 719 18.32 21.30 -14.63
N ALA A 720 18.81 21.96 -15.67
CA ALA A 720 18.39 21.73 -17.05
C ALA A 720 19.59 21.56 -17.97
N VAL A 721 19.85 20.32 -18.39
CA VAL A 721 20.85 20.00 -19.43
C VAL A 721 20.48 20.71 -20.74
N THR A 722 21.48 21.30 -21.36
CA THR A 722 21.39 22.03 -22.63
C THR A 722 21.20 21.06 -23.79
N PRO A 723 20.23 21.29 -24.70
CA PRO A 723 20.07 20.48 -25.91
C PRO A 723 21.33 20.43 -26.79
N VAL A 724 21.65 19.27 -27.36
CA VAL A 724 22.71 19.16 -28.37
C VAL A 724 22.17 19.68 -29.71
N VAL A 725 22.85 20.65 -30.31
CA VAL A 725 22.49 21.22 -31.62
C VAL A 725 23.64 21.00 -32.60
N ASP A 726 23.46 20.07 -33.53
CA ASP A 726 24.52 19.66 -34.46
C ASP A 726 25.05 20.83 -35.32
N GLY A 727 26.38 20.99 -35.33
CA GLY A 727 27.11 22.08 -35.97
C GLY A 727 27.32 23.32 -35.07
N TYR A 728 26.87 23.29 -33.81
CA TYR A 728 27.05 24.35 -32.81
C TYR A 728 27.44 23.74 -31.45
N HIS A 729 28.09 24.53 -30.59
CA HIS A 729 28.38 24.18 -29.19
C HIS A 729 27.88 25.28 -28.26
N ALA A 730 27.37 24.90 -27.10
CA ALA A 730 26.83 25.81 -26.10
C ALA A 730 27.90 26.36 -25.16
N ASP A 731 27.64 27.53 -24.59
CA ASP A 731 28.45 28.15 -23.53
C ASP A 731 28.38 27.40 -22.19
N GLN A 732 27.30 26.64 -21.94
CA GLN A 732 27.11 25.84 -20.74
C GLN A 732 26.39 24.50 -20.99
N TYR A 733 26.87 23.44 -20.34
CA TYR A 733 26.32 22.07 -20.45
C TYR A 733 24.95 21.94 -19.78
N GLN A 734 24.71 22.70 -18.71
CA GLN A 734 23.43 22.74 -18.01
C GLN A 734 23.25 24.08 -17.31
N VAL A 735 22.02 24.57 -17.31
CA VAL A 735 21.57 25.60 -16.35
C VAL A 735 21.43 24.93 -14.98
N LYS A 736 22.04 25.53 -13.96
CA LYS A 736 21.99 25.03 -12.57
C LYS A 736 20.62 25.32 -11.94
N ALA A 737 20.33 24.66 -10.82
CA ALA A 737 19.13 24.96 -10.04
C ALA A 737 19.17 26.39 -9.48
N HIS A 738 18.07 27.14 -9.64
CA HIS A 738 17.88 28.47 -9.07
C HIS A 738 16.82 28.44 -7.97
N GLY A 739 17.03 29.15 -6.86
CA GLY A 739 15.99 29.35 -5.85
C GLY A 739 14.80 30.11 -6.43
N VAL A 740 13.57 29.70 -6.10
CA VAL A 740 12.37 30.38 -6.57
C VAL A 740 12.17 31.68 -5.79
N ASN A 741 12.23 32.81 -6.49
CA ASN A 741 11.93 34.15 -5.96
C ASN A 741 10.48 34.56 -6.31
N LYS A 742 10.02 35.74 -5.87
CA LYS A 742 8.70 36.30 -6.20
C LYS A 742 8.65 37.03 -7.57
N GLU A 743 9.67 36.81 -8.38
CA GLU A 743 9.91 37.42 -9.67
C GLU A 743 10.30 36.30 -10.65
N ASP A 744 10.05 36.51 -11.94
CA ASP A 744 10.47 35.58 -12.98
C ASP A 744 12.00 35.59 -13.15
N ILE A 745 12.57 34.44 -13.52
CA ILE A 745 14.01 34.28 -13.77
C ILE A 745 14.20 33.89 -15.24
N ASP A 746 14.74 34.79 -16.05
CA ASP A 746 15.07 34.51 -17.45
C ASP A 746 16.59 34.26 -17.58
N VAL A 747 16.97 33.09 -18.11
CA VAL A 747 18.35 32.58 -18.21
C VAL A 747 18.69 32.36 -19.68
N GLU A 748 19.81 32.92 -20.16
CA GLU A 748 20.23 32.79 -21.55
C GLU A 748 21.33 31.72 -21.70
N VAL A 749 21.19 30.86 -22.71
CA VAL A 749 22.15 29.80 -23.10
C VAL A 749 22.55 30.02 -24.55
N LYS A 750 23.85 30.25 -24.79
CA LYS A 750 24.37 30.68 -26.09
C LYS A 750 25.00 29.53 -26.84
N TYR A 751 24.53 29.30 -28.05
CA TYR A 751 25.20 28.45 -29.03
C TYR A 751 26.14 29.28 -29.89
N GLN A 752 27.36 28.80 -30.04
CA GLN A 752 28.34 29.29 -31.00
C GLN A 752 28.50 28.24 -32.10
N ARG A 753 28.51 28.69 -33.37
CA ARG A 753 28.72 27.79 -34.50
C ARG A 753 30.10 27.15 -34.43
N ASN A 754 30.17 25.85 -34.69
CA ASN A 754 31.44 25.12 -34.71
C ASN A 754 32.30 25.57 -35.89
N GLY A 755 33.62 25.50 -35.71
CA GLY A 755 34.59 25.60 -36.80
C GLY A 755 34.40 24.47 -37.83
N GLN A 756 35.01 24.65 -39.00
CA GLN A 756 34.95 23.72 -40.12
C GLN A 756 36.35 23.21 -40.50
N ILE A 757 36.42 22.00 -41.05
CA ILE A 757 37.61 21.54 -41.75
C ILE A 757 37.71 22.33 -43.05
N VAL A 758 38.85 22.97 -43.31
CA VAL A 758 39.11 23.72 -44.55
C VAL A 758 40.18 23.00 -45.36
N PRO A 759 39.82 22.29 -46.44
CA PRO A 759 40.81 21.66 -47.30
C PRO A 759 41.71 22.67 -48.00
N VAL A 760 43.02 22.47 -47.86
CA VAL A 760 44.04 23.26 -48.54
C VAL A 760 44.99 22.36 -49.33
N ASN A 761 45.57 22.87 -50.41
CA ASN A 761 46.60 22.18 -51.16
C ASN A 761 47.95 22.17 -50.40
N SER A 762 48.97 21.57 -51.00
CA SER A 762 50.35 21.52 -50.51
C SER A 762 51.00 22.88 -50.20
N LYS A 763 50.44 23.99 -50.72
CA LYS A 763 50.89 25.37 -50.50
C LYS A 763 50.08 26.13 -49.44
N GLY A 764 49.03 25.52 -48.88
CA GLY A 764 48.14 26.13 -47.89
C GLY A 764 47.01 27.01 -48.49
N GLU A 765 46.85 27.00 -49.81
CA GLU A 765 45.78 27.66 -50.57
C GLU A 765 44.51 26.80 -50.51
N LYS A 766 43.31 27.40 -50.39
CA LYS A 766 42.05 26.64 -50.31
C LYS A 766 41.78 25.90 -51.63
N ILE A 767 41.39 24.64 -51.55
CA ILE A 767 40.98 23.86 -52.73
C ILE A 767 39.58 24.33 -53.14
N GLU A 768 39.44 24.78 -54.40
CA GLU A 768 38.15 25.21 -54.94
C GLU A 768 37.19 24.02 -55.08
N HIS A 769 35.90 24.29 -54.87
CA HIS A 769 34.82 23.28 -54.83
C HIS A 769 34.97 22.16 -53.79
N ALA A 770 35.97 22.22 -52.89
CA ALA A 770 36.09 21.29 -51.78
C ALA A 770 35.12 21.64 -50.64
N ASP A 771 34.36 20.64 -50.18
CA ASP A 771 33.48 20.77 -49.01
C ASP A 771 34.28 21.16 -47.76
N CYS A 772 33.70 22.05 -46.95
CA CYS A 772 34.22 22.43 -45.65
C CYS A 772 33.27 21.93 -44.55
N PRO A 773 33.35 20.65 -44.12
CA PRO A 773 32.45 20.11 -43.12
C PRO A 773 32.69 20.78 -41.77
N VAL A 774 31.61 21.28 -41.18
CA VAL A 774 31.55 21.78 -39.81
C VAL A 774 31.79 20.62 -38.82
N TYR A 775 32.50 20.85 -37.71
CA TYR A 775 32.73 19.81 -36.72
C TYR A 775 31.42 19.26 -36.14
N ILE A 776 31.34 17.94 -36.00
CA ILE A 776 30.22 17.24 -35.40
C ILE A 776 30.21 17.52 -33.89
N THR A 777 29.10 18.08 -33.38
CA THR A 777 28.87 18.32 -31.95
C THR A 777 28.81 16.99 -31.20
N ASP A 778 29.34 16.93 -29.97
CA ASP A 778 29.30 15.70 -29.16
C ASP A 778 27.84 15.36 -28.81
N PRO A 779 27.34 14.15 -29.14
CA PRO A 779 25.95 13.76 -28.90
C PRO A 779 25.60 13.58 -27.40
N THR A 780 26.59 13.65 -26.51
CA THR A 780 26.43 13.53 -25.05
C THR A 780 26.72 14.84 -24.29
N ASP A 781 27.38 15.82 -24.92
CA ASP A 781 27.75 17.09 -24.30
C ASP A 781 27.62 18.26 -25.28
N ALA A 782 26.57 19.07 -25.10
CA ALA A 782 26.30 20.22 -25.96
C ALA A 782 27.40 21.29 -25.97
N THR A 783 28.37 21.29 -25.04
CA THR A 783 29.51 22.24 -25.02
C THR A 783 30.70 21.80 -25.87
N LYS A 784 30.66 20.58 -26.45
CA LYS A 784 31.81 19.94 -27.10
C LYS A 784 31.52 19.53 -28.54
N VAL A 785 32.61 19.26 -29.24
CA VAL A 785 32.60 18.55 -30.52
C VAL A 785 33.34 17.22 -30.33
N LEU A 786 33.07 16.23 -31.18
CA LEU A 786 33.83 14.98 -31.15
C LEU A 786 35.33 15.27 -31.30
N MET A 787 36.13 14.75 -30.37
CA MET A 787 37.56 15.07 -30.27
C MET A 787 38.33 14.68 -31.53
N GLU A 788 37.99 13.55 -32.14
CA GLU A 788 38.45 13.16 -33.47
C GLU A 788 37.36 13.42 -34.51
N GLN A 789 37.69 14.18 -35.56
CA GLN A 789 36.79 14.44 -36.70
C GLN A 789 37.35 13.76 -37.97
N PRO A 790 36.53 13.05 -38.76
CA PRO A 790 36.95 12.52 -40.05
C PRO A 790 37.15 13.65 -41.05
N VAL A 791 38.20 13.57 -41.87
CA VAL A 791 38.45 14.57 -42.93
C VAL A 791 37.63 14.28 -44.19
N PRO A 792 37.15 15.30 -44.92
CA PRO A 792 36.39 15.08 -46.16
C PRO A 792 37.28 14.43 -47.23
N ARG A 793 36.74 13.44 -47.97
CA ARG A 793 37.46 12.87 -49.11
C ARG A 793 37.23 13.73 -50.34
N LEU A 794 38.32 14.15 -50.97
CA LEU A 794 38.30 14.98 -52.18
C LEU A 794 38.72 14.17 -53.40
N LEU A 795 38.02 14.35 -54.51
CA LEU A 795 38.32 13.65 -55.77
C LEU A 795 39.71 14.08 -56.28
N ASN A 796 40.56 13.11 -56.65
CA ASN A 796 41.95 13.29 -57.09
C ASN A 796 42.96 13.79 -56.03
N TYR A 797 42.53 13.90 -54.77
CA TYR A 797 43.34 14.37 -53.65
C TYR A 797 43.33 13.37 -52.49
N MET A 798 44.40 13.36 -51.69
CA MET A 798 44.52 12.61 -50.45
C MET A 798 44.94 13.55 -49.32
N ALA A 799 44.22 13.49 -48.20
CA ALA A 799 44.59 14.22 -46.99
C ALA A 799 45.92 13.69 -46.43
N GLN A 800 46.66 14.55 -45.74
CA GLN A 800 47.85 14.18 -44.97
C GLN A 800 47.52 13.15 -43.88
N ASP A 801 46.40 13.33 -43.19
CA ASP A 801 45.92 12.53 -42.06
C ASP A 801 44.45 12.13 -42.28
N SER A 802 44.04 10.93 -41.88
CA SER A 802 42.67 10.43 -42.11
C SER A 802 41.60 11.00 -41.16
N SER A 803 42.04 11.62 -40.08
CA SER A 803 41.23 12.32 -39.08
C SER A 803 42.06 13.46 -38.49
N ILE A 804 41.39 14.44 -37.87
CA ILE A 804 42.04 15.49 -37.08
C ILE A 804 41.61 15.41 -35.62
N VAL A 805 42.48 15.83 -34.71
CA VAL A 805 42.13 16.09 -33.31
C VAL A 805 41.77 17.57 -33.16
N VAL A 806 40.52 17.87 -32.80
CA VAL A 806 40.06 19.25 -32.62
C VAL A 806 40.62 19.83 -31.32
N LYS A 807 41.27 20.99 -31.40
CA LYS A 807 41.86 21.71 -30.25
C LYS A 807 41.04 22.91 -29.79
N ASP A 808 40.18 23.43 -30.65
CA ASP A 808 39.28 24.55 -30.37
C ASP A 808 38.01 24.35 -31.22
N PRO A 809 36.83 24.17 -30.60
CA PRO A 809 35.58 23.88 -31.33
C PRO A 809 35.09 25.06 -32.16
N SER A 810 35.58 26.28 -31.93
CA SER A 810 35.18 27.52 -32.62
C SER A 810 36.08 27.90 -33.80
N ARG A 811 37.21 27.22 -34.04
CA ARG A 811 38.19 27.60 -35.08
C ARG A 811 38.31 26.58 -36.19
N ASP A 812 38.38 27.08 -37.42
CA ASP A 812 38.60 26.28 -38.63
C ASP A 812 39.99 25.61 -38.62
N THR A 813 40.02 24.30 -38.89
CA THR A 813 41.26 23.54 -39.05
C THR A 813 41.56 23.37 -40.52
N LYS A 814 42.67 23.96 -40.97
CA LYS A 814 43.23 23.67 -42.30
C LYS A 814 43.77 22.24 -42.33
N VAL A 815 43.34 21.44 -43.29
CA VAL A 815 43.89 20.10 -43.56
C VAL A 815 44.57 20.12 -44.91
N THR A 816 45.84 19.74 -44.96
CA THR A 816 46.64 19.66 -46.19
C THR A 816 46.23 18.43 -47.00
N TYR A 817 46.01 18.62 -48.30
CA TYR A 817 45.79 17.57 -49.28
C TYR A 817 46.86 17.65 -50.37
N TYR A 818 47.26 16.46 -50.82
CA TYR A 818 48.20 16.27 -51.91
C TYR A 818 47.50 15.57 -53.06
N THR A 819 47.81 15.95 -54.29
CA THR A 819 47.43 15.18 -55.48
C THR A 819 48.17 13.84 -55.53
N PHE A 820 47.66 12.88 -56.30
CA PHE A 820 48.37 11.62 -56.54
C PHE A 820 49.76 11.80 -57.19
N ALA A 821 50.00 12.93 -57.89
CA ALA A 821 51.31 13.27 -58.43
C ALA A 821 52.29 13.68 -57.31
N GLU A 822 51.89 14.62 -56.45
CA GLU A 822 52.71 15.07 -55.32
C GLU A 822 53.02 13.92 -54.34
N ILE A 823 52.08 13.00 -54.10
CA ILE A 823 52.33 11.80 -53.28
C ILE A 823 53.35 10.86 -53.94
N LYS A 824 53.36 10.75 -55.27
CA LYS A 824 54.36 9.97 -56.00
C LYS A 824 55.75 10.60 -55.88
N GLU A 825 55.85 11.92 -55.86
CA GLU A 825 57.12 12.62 -55.62
C GLU A 825 57.57 12.52 -54.16
N LEU A 826 56.68 12.74 -53.18
CA LEU A 826 56.96 12.61 -51.74
C LEU A 826 57.39 11.19 -51.34
N SER A 827 56.79 10.16 -51.93
CA SER A 827 57.19 8.75 -51.72
C SER A 827 58.49 8.40 -52.43
N SER A 828 58.80 9.03 -53.58
CA SER A 828 60.11 8.89 -54.25
C SER A 828 61.23 9.56 -53.44
N ALA A 829 60.97 10.75 -52.87
CA ALA A 829 61.93 11.50 -52.07
C ALA A 829 62.32 10.81 -50.75
N LYS A 830 61.43 9.99 -50.16
CA LYS A 830 61.71 9.22 -48.93
C LYS A 830 62.62 8.01 -49.11
N ASN A 831 62.89 7.55 -50.33
CA ASN A 831 63.73 6.38 -50.61
C ASN A 831 65.25 6.67 -50.67
N LEU A 832 65.70 7.79 -50.09
CA LEU A 832 67.12 8.14 -49.97
C LEU A 832 67.52 8.34 -48.50
N LYS A 833 68.47 7.50 -48.04
CA LYS A 833 69.06 7.38 -46.69
C LYS A 833 68.16 6.78 -45.60
N THR A 834 68.35 5.48 -45.32
CA THR A 834 68.74 5.07 -43.96
C THR A 834 69.55 3.76 -43.99
N GLU A 835 70.87 3.87 -43.88
CA GLU A 835 71.63 2.93 -43.05
C GLU A 835 71.63 3.49 -41.63
N ILE A 836 71.54 2.63 -40.61
CA ILE A 836 72.19 2.78 -39.30
C ILE A 836 72.00 1.47 -38.50
N GLN A 837 72.94 1.22 -37.58
CA GLN A 837 73.06 -0.02 -36.81
C GLN A 837 72.06 -0.10 -35.64
N SER A 838 71.87 -1.31 -35.11
CA SER A 838 71.13 -1.57 -33.88
C SER A 838 71.90 -1.17 -32.62
N ILE A 839 71.21 -0.57 -31.64
CA ILE A 839 71.46 -0.63 -30.19
C ILE A 839 70.09 -0.43 -29.48
N ASP A 840 69.97 -0.91 -28.24
CA ASP A 840 68.73 -1.14 -27.47
C ASP A 840 67.75 0.05 -27.30
N GLY A 841 66.46 -0.24 -27.02
CA GLY A 841 65.71 0.60 -26.06
C GLY A 841 64.22 1.00 -26.22
N LYS A 842 63.30 0.08 -26.52
CA LYS A 842 61.81 0.17 -26.28
C LYS A 842 60.92 1.17 -27.08
N THR A 843 59.68 0.68 -27.33
CA THR A 843 58.38 1.39 -27.53
C THR A 843 57.97 1.99 -28.90
N ALA A 844 56.96 1.35 -29.53
CA ALA A 844 55.78 1.82 -30.34
C ALA A 844 55.88 3.06 -31.30
N THR A 845 55.23 3.16 -32.48
CA THR A 845 53.84 2.79 -32.88
C THR A 845 53.60 2.64 -34.42
N SER A 846 52.56 1.86 -34.81
CA SER A 846 51.53 2.08 -35.88
C SER A 846 51.82 2.47 -37.38
N ASN A 847 51.10 1.75 -38.28
CA ASN A 847 50.28 2.23 -39.45
C ASN A 847 50.94 2.78 -40.77
N VAL A 848 50.45 2.52 -42.00
CA VAL A 848 49.63 1.40 -42.58
C VAL A 848 50.35 0.81 -43.85
N VAL A 849 49.98 0.86 -45.16
CA VAL A 849 48.82 1.33 -45.99
C VAL A 849 48.77 0.51 -47.31
N SER A 850 47.60 0.19 -47.88
CA SER A 850 47.44 -0.28 -49.30
C SER A 850 46.03 -0.01 -49.88
N LEU A 851 45.86 -0.02 -51.22
CA LEU A 851 44.73 0.62 -51.95
C LEU A 851 43.91 -0.33 -52.87
N PRO A 852 42.58 -0.11 -53.02
CA PRO A 852 41.73 -0.74 -54.06
C PRO A 852 41.02 0.29 -54.99
N VAL A 853 40.53 -0.15 -56.16
CA VAL A 853 39.80 0.70 -57.15
C VAL A 853 38.59 -0.01 -57.81
N ASN A 854 37.58 0.81 -58.19
CA ASN A 854 36.47 0.61 -59.15
C ASN A 854 35.12 -0.09 -58.79
N GLY A 855 34.04 0.66 -59.09
CA GLY A 855 32.90 0.22 -59.91
C GLY A 855 31.82 -0.67 -59.29
N LYS A 856 30.85 -0.13 -58.52
CA LYS A 856 29.65 -0.87 -58.07
C LYS A 856 28.38 -0.02 -57.96
N ARG A 857 27.24 -0.57 -58.41
CA ARG A 857 25.87 -0.11 -58.04
C ARG A 857 25.65 -0.21 -56.52
N ARG A 858 24.81 0.65 -55.98
CA ARG A 858 24.55 0.75 -54.53
C ARG A 858 23.12 0.35 -54.17
N LYS A 859 22.91 0.14 -52.87
CA LYS A 859 21.64 -0.35 -52.30
C LYS A 859 21.32 0.41 -51.02
N ALA A 860 20.05 0.65 -50.77
CA ALA A 860 19.57 1.38 -49.60
C ALA A 860 18.29 0.75 -49.02
N VAL A 861 18.06 0.95 -47.72
CA VAL A 861 16.85 0.52 -47.01
C VAL A 861 16.44 1.61 -46.02
N VAL A 862 15.14 1.88 -45.92
CA VAL A 862 14.56 2.71 -44.86
C VAL A 862 13.89 1.78 -43.86
N THR A 863 14.13 1.97 -42.56
CA THR A 863 13.59 1.13 -41.47
C THR A 863 12.82 1.97 -40.46
N PHE A 864 11.66 1.51 -40.01
CA PHE A 864 10.85 2.17 -39.00
C PHE A 864 10.96 1.39 -37.69
N VAL A 865 11.29 2.06 -36.58
CA VAL A 865 11.56 1.43 -35.27
C VAL A 865 10.72 2.01 -34.15
N ASP A 866 10.19 1.17 -33.27
CA ASP A 866 9.35 1.55 -32.13
C ASP A 866 10.20 1.79 -30.87
N LEU A 867 10.49 3.06 -30.57
CA LEU A 867 11.22 3.49 -29.37
C LEU A 867 10.45 3.22 -28.07
N SER A 868 9.15 2.90 -28.12
CA SER A 868 8.40 2.45 -26.93
C SER A 868 8.59 0.97 -26.62
N ASN A 869 9.27 0.21 -27.49
CA ASN A 869 9.53 -1.22 -27.34
C ASN A 869 10.96 -1.56 -27.77
N ASN A 870 11.96 -1.05 -27.05
CA ASN A 870 13.41 -1.27 -27.29
C ASN A 870 13.85 -1.12 -28.76
N ALA A 871 13.32 -0.12 -29.48
CA ALA A 871 13.61 0.15 -30.89
C ALA A 871 13.32 -1.03 -31.85
N THR A 872 12.32 -1.88 -31.52
CA THR A 872 11.87 -2.99 -32.39
C THR A 872 11.51 -2.46 -33.79
N GLN A 873 12.00 -3.10 -34.86
CA GLN A 873 11.62 -2.73 -36.23
C GLN A 873 10.15 -3.12 -36.51
N ILE A 874 9.35 -2.17 -37.01
CA ILE A 874 7.91 -2.33 -37.27
C ILE A 874 7.50 -2.16 -38.74
N ALA A 875 8.34 -1.56 -39.58
CA ALA A 875 8.15 -1.47 -41.03
C ALA A 875 9.48 -1.19 -41.76
N SER A 876 9.51 -1.35 -43.08
CA SER A 876 10.66 -1.00 -43.93
C SER A 876 10.24 -0.73 -45.38
N SER A 877 11.06 0.02 -46.14
CA SER A 877 10.93 0.17 -47.60
C SER A 877 11.26 -1.09 -48.40
N GLY A 878 11.95 -2.07 -47.80
CA GLY A 878 12.72 -3.06 -48.56
C GLY A 878 13.96 -2.46 -49.24
N VAL A 879 14.64 -3.26 -50.06
CA VAL A 879 15.94 -2.89 -50.66
C VAL A 879 15.77 -2.12 -51.98
N LEU A 880 16.06 -0.83 -51.93
CA LEU A 880 16.16 0.08 -53.07
C LEU A 880 17.56 -0.07 -53.72
N SER A 881 17.72 0.24 -55.01
CA SER A 881 19.04 0.25 -55.67
C SER A 881 19.14 1.26 -56.80
N GLY A 882 20.33 1.83 -56.97
CA GLY A 882 20.68 2.78 -58.03
C GLY A 882 22.17 2.76 -58.36
N ASN A 883 22.57 3.64 -59.26
CA ASN A 883 23.97 3.96 -59.54
C ASN A 883 24.46 5.03 -58.56
N VAL A 884 25.78 5.19 -58.44
CA VAL A 884 26.37 6.27 -57.64
C VAL A 884 25.95 7.62 -58.24
N GLY A 885 25.37 8.49 -57.43
CA GLY A 885 24.79 9.78 -57.84
C GLY A 885 23.26 9.77 -58.03
N ASP A 886 22.62 8.61 -58.15
CA ASP A 886 21.14 8.54 -58.28
C ASP A 886 20.44 8.90 -56.96
N LYS A 887 19.25 9.52 -57.03
CA LYS A 887 18.42 9.83 -55.86
C LYS A 887 17.69 8.60 -55.32
N ILE A 888 17.85 8.34 -54.02
CA ILE A 888 17.12 7.31 -53.28
C ILE A 888 15.69 7.78 -52.97
N THR A 889 15.52 9.07 -52.68
CA THR A 889 14.22 9.69 -52.30
C THR A 889 13.20 9.77 -53.42
N ASP A 890 13.63 9.54 -54.66
CA ASP A 890 12.76 9.49 -55.83
C ASP A 890 12.23 8.05 -56.05
N LEU A 891 12.84 7.06 -55.37
CA LEU A 891 12.43 5.65 -55.36
C LEU A 891 11.55 5.28 -54.15
N TYR A 892 11.64 6.03 -53.04
CA TYR A 892 10.85 5.82 -51.84
C TYR A 892 10.70 7.14 -51.05
N ASN A 893 9.55 7.33 -50.41
CA ASN A 893 9.27 8.47 -49.53
C ASN A 893 8.49 7.99 -48.29
N THR A 894 8.82 8.48 -47.10
CA THR A 894 8.27 7.97 -45.84
C THR A 894 6.83 8.43 -45.56
N SER A 895 6.35 9.50 -46.21
CA SER A 895 5.12 10.21 -45.83
C SER A 895 3.89 9.30 -45.72
N LYS A 896 3.70 8.37 -46.66
CA LYS A 896 2.58 7.42 -46.65
C LYS A 896 2.66 6.45 -45.46
N GLN A 897 3.84 5.88 -45.22
CA GLN A 897 4.07 4.96 -44.11
C GLN A 897 3.94 5.67 -42.75
N VAL A 898 4.39 6.93 -42.68
CA VAL A 898 4.20 7.81 -41.51
C VAL A 898 2.73 8.08 -41.24
N GLU A 899 1.88 8.32 -42.25
CA GLU A 899 0.44 8.45 -42.04
C GLU A 899 -0.21 7.15 -41.51
N GLU A 900 0.16 6.00 -42.07
CA GLU A 900 -0.37 4.70 -41.62
C GLU A 900 0.04 4.39 -40.17
N LEU A 901 1.26 4.76 -39.77
CA LEU A 901 1.73 4.63 -38.39
C LEU A 901 1.04 5.65 -37.46
N LYS A 902 0.83 6.90 -37.88
CA LYS A 902 0.02 7.89 -37.13
C LYS A 902 -1.41 7.41 -36.89
N LYS A 903 -2.06 6.82 -37.89
CA LYS A 903 -3.38 6.17 -37.76
C LYS A 903 -3.38 4.98 -36.78
N LYS A 904 -2.23 4.36 -36.54
CA LYS A 904 -2.00 3.29 -35.53
C LYS A 904 -1.49 3.80 -34.16
N GLY A 905 -1.50 5.12 -33.92
CA GLY A 905 -1.14 5.72 -32.63
C GLY A 905 0.35 6.04 -32.43
N TYR A 906 1.13 6.12 -33.52
CA TYR A 906 2.56 6.41 -33.47
C TYR A 906 2.90 7.86 -33.86
N GLU A 907 3.76 8.51 -33.07
CA GLU A 907 4.42 9.78 -33.41
C GLU A 907 5.81 9.52 -34.00
N VAL A 908 6.25 10.34 -34.97
CA VAL A 908 7.63 10.27 -35.48
C VAL A 908 8.51 11.11 -34.57
N VAL A 909 9.49 10.47 -33.94
CA VAL A 909 10.48 11.11 -33.07
C VAL A 909 11.72 11.51 -33.85
N TYR A 910 12.11 10.72 -34.85
CA TYR A 910 13.27 10.96 -35.71
C TYR A 910 13.02 10.41 -37.11
N ASN A 911 13.50 11.11 -38.14
CA ASN A 911 13.55 10.62 -39.52
C ASN A 911 14.93 10.94 -40.10
N GLY A 912 15.79 9.92 -40.22
CA GLY A 912 17.12 10.04 -40.80
C GLY A 912 17.16 9.93 -42.33
N PHE A 913 16.02 9.69 -42.99
CA PHE A 913 15.92 9.51 -44.44
C PHE A 913 15.53 10.82 -45.15
N ASP A 914 14.26 11.21 -45.12
CA ASP A 914 13.68 12.32 -45.91
C ASP A 914 12.99 13.42 -45.06
N PRO A 915 13.55 13.85 -43.91
CA PRO A 915 12.92 14.85 -43.06
C PRO A 915 12.69 16.16 -43.83
N LYS A 916 11.46 16.69 -43.77
CA LYS A 916 10.99 17.86 -44.53
C LYS A 916 11.22 17.77 -46.06
N GLY A 917 11.39 16.57 -46.62
CA GLY A 917 11.63 16.37 -48.07
C GLY A 917 13.10 16.46 -48.50
N ALA A 918 14.06 16.40 -47.56
CA ALA A 918 15.48 16.35 -47.88
C ALA A 918 15.81 15.16 -48.82
N SER A 919 16.52 15.40 -49.91
CA SER A 919 16.94 14.35 -50.85
C SER A 919 18.11 13.51 -50.30
N LYS A 920 18.13 12.21 -50.61
CA LYS A 920 19.26 11.28 -50.34
C LYS A 920 19.74 10.64 -51.64
N TYR A 921 21.02 10.30 -51.70
CA TYR A 921 21.68 9.79 -52.90
C TYR A 921 22.45 8.50 -52.61
N PHE A 922 22.69 7.71 -53.65
CA PHE A 922 23.57 6.54 -53.61
C PHE A 922 25.04 6.99 -53.75
N GLU A 923 25.91 6.63 -52.82
CA GLU A 923 27.26 7.24 -52.67
C GLU A 923 28.41 6.27 -53.04
N GLU A 924 29.57 6.79 -53.44
CA GLU A 924 30.61 5.96 -54.05
C GLU A 924 31.28 4.98 -53.08
N ASP A 925 31.39 5.28 -51.79
CA ASP A 925 32.03 4.41 -50.80
C ASP A 925 31.05 3.61 -49.92
N GLN A 926 29.75 3.57 -50.28
CA GLN A 926 28.75 2.67 -49.69
C GLN A 926 29.11 1.18 -49.95
N ARG A 927 29.99 0.64 -49.11
CA ARG A 927 30.52 -0.75 -49.18
C ARG A 927 29.55 -1.82 -48.64
N LYS A 928 28.55 -1.42 -47.85
CA LYS A 928 27.35 -2.21 -47.46
C LYS A 928 26.08 -1.43 -47.90
N VAL A 929 24.89 -1.99 -47.63
CA VAL A 929 23.59 -1.34 -47.87
C VAL A 929 23.44 -0.11 -46.95
N ALA A 930 23.09 1.05 -47.51
CA ALA A 930 22.84 2.27 -46.73
C ALA A 930 21.48 2.19 -46.01
N THR A 931 21.49 2.14 -44.68
CA THR A 931 20.26 2.00 -43.88
C THR A 931 19.90 3.31 -43.21
N PHE A 932 18.66 3.76 -43.39
CA PHE A 932 18.15 5.03 -42.86
C PHE A 932 16.98 4.80 -41.90
N THR A 933 17.12 5.23 -40.65
CA THR A 933 16.15 4.91 -39.59
C THR A 933 15.12 6.02 -39.42
N VAL A 934 13.84 5.66 -39.37
CA VAL A 934 12.71 6.50 -38.97
C VAL A 934 12.19 6.00 -37.63
N ALA A 935 12.67 6.61 -36.55
CA ALA A 935 12.28 6.22 -35.21
C ALA A 935 10.92 6.83 -34.86
N VAL A 936 9.99 5.97 -34.48
CA VAL A 936 8.64 6.34 -34.02
C VAL A 936 8.46 5.92 -32.56
N LYS A 937 7.45 6.49 -31.90
CA LYS A 937 7.13 6.19 -30.51
C LYS A 937 5.63 5.99 -30.38
N LYS A 938 5.23 4.98 -29.62
CA LYS A 938 3.81 4.70 -29.38
C LYS A 938 3.27 5.69 -28.36
N VAL A 939 2.50 6.66 -28.82
CA VAL A 939 1.80 7.55 -27.90
C VAL A 939 0.75 6.70 -27.19
N LYS A 940 0.72 6.74 -25.85
CA LYS A 940 -0.41 6.18 -25.11
C LYS A 940 -1.65 6.97 -25.51
N GLN A 941 -2.45 6.44 -26.43
CA GLN A 941 -3.86 6.80 -26.46
C GLN A 941 -4.41 6.48 -25.08
N LEU A 942 -4.82 7.52 -24.36
CA LEU A 942 -5.82 7.36 -23.32
C LEU A 942 -6.97 6.59 -23.96
N LYS A 943 -7.28 5.39 -23.46
CA LYS A 943 -8.66 4.91 -23.59
C LYS A 943 -9.53 6.05 -23.07
N PRO A 944 -10.55 6.52 -23.80
CA PRO A 944 -11.51 7.44 -23.22
C PRO A 944 -12.22 6.71 -22.07
N LYS A 945 -11.77 6.98 -20.84
CA LYS A 945 -12.50 6.63 -19.63
C LYS A 945 -13.83 7.38 -19.68
N GLU A 946 -14.91 6.75 -19.22
CA GLU A 946 -16.23 6.84 -19.87
C GLU A 946 -16.95 8.20 -19.84
N GLU A 947 -16.53 9.16 -20.66
CA GLU A 947 -17.33 10.36 -20.99
C GLU A 947 -18.27 10.18 -22.20
N LYS A 948 -18.74 8.95 -22.45
CA LYS A 948 -20.01 8.72 -23.20
C LYS A 948 -20.99 7.75 -22.54
N GLN A 949 -21.03 7.72 -21.20
CA GLN A 949 -22.27 7.39 -20.48
C GLN A 949 -22.90 8.58 -19.70
N ALA A 950 -22.38 9.80 -19.88
CA ALA A 950 -22.99 11.03 -19.34
C ALA A 950 -23.68 11.93 -20.39
N GLU A 951 -23.55 11.66 -21.71
CA GLU A 951 -24.23 12.44 -22.76
C GLU A 951 -25.03 11.59 -23.78
N LYS A 952 -25.72 10.55 -23.29
CA LYS A 952 -26.86 9.93 -24.00
C LYS A 952 -28.17 9.93 -23.21
N THR A 953 -28.19 10.60 -22.06
CA THR A 953 -29.35 10.83 -21.18
C THR A 953 -29.81 12.29 -21.16
N SER A 954 -29.09 13.22 -21.81
CA SER A 954 -29.44 14.64 -21.93
C SER A 954 -30.20 15.01 -23.22
N LYS A 955 -29.96 14.30 -24.34
CA LYS A 955 -30.69 14.44 -25.62
C LYS A 955 -31.85 13.45 -25.81
N LYS A 956 -32.45 12.97 -24.72
CA LYS A 956 -33.78 12.32 -24.74
C LYS A 956 -34.72 12.77 -23.59
N VAL A 957 -34.39 13.86 -22.89
CA VAL A 957 -35.26 14.51 -21.89
C VAL A 957 -35.33 16.03 -22.11
N LYS A 958 -35.40 16.44 -23.39
CA LYS A 958 -35.86 17.80 -23.77
C LYS A 958 -36.72 17.86 -25.05
N GLU A 959 -37.23 16.69 -25.47
CA GLU A 959 -38.32 16.53 -26.44
C GLU A 959 -39.37 15.53 -25.90
N LYS A 960 -39.93 15.83 -24.72
CA LYS A 960 -41.23 15.35 -24.21
C LYS A 960 -41.54 15.98 -22.84
N SER A 961 -41.70 17.30 -22.84
CA SER A 961 -42.23 18.09 -21.70
C SER A 961 -43.21 19.19 -22.17
N LYS A 962 -43.93 18.89 -23.25
CA LYS A 962 -45.25 19.47 -23.59
C LYS A 962 -46.17 18.30 -23.93
N ALA A 963 -47.41 18.38 -23.46
CA ALA A 963 -48.31 17.25 -23.17
C ALA A 963 -47.75 16.29 -22.09
N ALA A 964 -48.50 15.85 -21.08
CA ALA A 964 -49.89 16.18 -20.72
C ALA A 964 -49.98 16.73 -19.29
N ASN A 965 -50.98 17.59 -19.08
CA ASN A 965 -51.50 18.00 -17.77
C ASN A 965 -53.01 17.70 -17.82
N SER A 966 -53.60 17.20 -16.73
CA SER A 966 -54.85 16.40 -16.62
C SER A 966 -54.59 14.89 -16.40
N ASP A 967 -55.29 14.18 -15.50
CA ASP A 967 -56.19 14.71 -14.47
C ASP A 967 -56.43 13.79 -13.25
N GLU A 968 -57.17 14.39 -12.31
CA GLU A 968 -58.04 13.83 -11.28
C GLU A 968 -57.53 13.46 -9.87
N LYS A 969 -58.49 13.63 -8.96
CA LYS A 969 -58.36 13.57 -7.50
C LYS A 969 -59.23 12.41 -7.01
N LYS A 970 -58.81 11.69 -5.96
CA LYS A 970 -59.61 11.11 -4.85
C LYS A 970 -58.76 10.03 -4.15
N LYS A 971 -58.92 9.72 -2.86
CA LYS A 971 -59.34 10.47 -1.65
C LYS A 971 -59.26 9.46 -0.49
N LYS A 972 -58.70 9.85 0.67
CA LYS A 972 -58.82 9.11 1.96
C LYS A 972 -58.09 7.74 1.99
N ASN A 973 -57.75 7.15 3.15
CA ASN A 973 -58.32 7.32 4.50
C ASN A 973 -57.27 7.14 5.63
N HIS A 974 -57.35 7.99 6.67
CA HIS A 974 -57.15 7.69 8.11
C HIS A 974 -55.80 7.09 8.63
N LYS A 975 -55.07 7.78 9.52
CA LYS A 975 -55.02 7.61 11.02
C LYS A 975 -54.27 6.32 11.50
N VAL A 976 -53.46 6.30 12.58
CA VAL A 976 -53.22 7.27 13.66
C VAL A 976 -51.86 7.05 14.38
N LEU A 977 -51.38 8.09 15.11
CA LEU A 977 -50.38 8.15 16.21
C LEU A 977 -49.38 6.98 16.46
N LYS A 978 -48.08 7.32 16.53
CA LYS A 978 -47.28 7.37 17.78
C LYS A 978 -46.05 8.28 17.55
N TYR A 979 -45.96 9.40 18.25
CA TYR A 979 -45.26 9.58 19.53
C TYR A 979 -43.73 9.48 19.43
N ILE A 980 -43.09 10.63 19.18
CA ILE A 980 -41.73 10.93 19.65
C ILE A 980 -41.87 11.52 21.05
N PHE A 981 -41.11 11.03 22.01
CA PHE A 981 -40.78 11.74 23.25
C PHE A 981 -39.35 11.39 23.67
N PRO A 982 -38.44 12.37 23.76
CA PRO A 982 -37.08 12.16 24.27
C PRO A 982 -36.93 12.74 25.69
N TRP A 983 -36.07 12.11 26.51
CA TRP A 983 -35.12 12.71 27.50
C TRP A 983 -34.91 11.87 28.78
N MET A 984 -33.75 12.12 29.40
CA MET A 984 -33.31 11.72 30.75
C MET A 984 -32.99 10.23 30.99
N LYS A 985 -31.84 9.78 30.48
CA LYS A 985 -30.58 9.94 31.26
C LYS A 985 -29.38 10.08 30.32
#